data_AF-A0A3D3BE35-F1
#
_entry.id   AF-A0A3D3BE35-F1
#
_cell.length_a   1.000
_cell.length_b   1.000
_cell.length_c   1.000
_cell.angle_alpha   90.00
_cell.angle_beta   90.00
_cell.angle_gamma   90.00
#
_symmetry.space_group_name_H-M   'P 1'
#
loop_
_entity.id
_entity.type
_entity.pdbx_description
1 polymer ?
#
loop_
_entity_poly.entity_id
_entity_poly.type
_entity_poly.pdbx_seq_one_letter_code
_entity_poly.pdbx_strand_id
1 'polypeptide(L)'
;MQTRELFFHFTPMALGIFYLIAIAAMAAFVVGFARHILRYRRGQPAGVEIDWAGGLRRMLDDVVTHRTLSRRDTYAGTAHRLIFFGFAILFVGTSTITLEHDIVKPLTGLTFWKGWFYLGFSVVMDVAGVVLITGLVMMIARRAWFGLAKLDYVRRYRGDTTPLPRAVAWKMEDWVFLGMLLVIALTGFVQEAARLIADKPPLSDLSPVGATLASVLSGLGMSEAGATTLRAANWWVHGILALSFVAGVAWTKGKHMVAAFGSLAVRDPRSVARLPAVSEDAPVGVTKVEDFSWRDLLHFDACTKCGRCHEACPARNSGYPLSPRDLVLDLRLLAQSEDVAADVHQTIPPETLWACLSCGACAEICPVGIEHPVKIIKMRRALVDKGEMDPTLRGVLETVANVGNSFGEPPRKRGAWTRELEFPVKDARKETVEALWFVGDFASFDPRSQTVSRTVARLFRAGGLDFGIMFEGERSAGNDIRRVGEEGLFETLSSHNSAQMARCDFDWLVTTDPHSLNTLRNEYGAATKDRKVLHYTKVLADWLESGRLKVTKPLGKRVTYHDPCHLGRLNKEYDAPRRVLEAIGCELVEMPRSRDNSFCCGAGGGRIWTPDPPGVEKPSHSRMHEAAALGNIDVFVTCCPKDLTMFEDARKASGHEKDFVVSDLAELVAEAIELKAIPAGYLPDLANRIAERLADKVVARVVPQVLEALTAQAHLLPAVPEPPQPPAPPAPDASGLLPEVSAIRAAPALDAVPDGEAWSVSPVAATLITDYERPEKAGPRVLVAVKHVGKLGDEFGFLPDGLDVRPEDLDYQLNEFDETALEAALQLVEGLDGGEVVAVTIGPEEAEPSLRKALAKGAHRGVRVWNEAVSPSDPIAVASLLAGVALRETPDLILTGVQSSDFANGATAAALGGVLGWPHAAVVVGLGWDVQGRLDIVRELEGGIRHRQSLPWPAVLSIQTGANVPRYATMRMIKEAKSKSVADIAAASVEQSALVRHVAGMDRPSLGQATMIEGSAGEVAAKVAAIIREKRGI
;
A
#
# COMPACT_ATOMS: atom_id res chain seq x y z
N MET A 1 9.61 -21.79 68.15
CA MET A 1 10.10 -20.79 67.16
C MET A 1 8.96 -19.82 66.90
N GLN A 2 9.19 -18.53 67.13
CA GLN A 2 8.14 -17.49 67.09
C GLN A 2 7.47 -17.44 65.71
N THR A 3 6.15 -17.39 65.72
CA THR A 3 5.30 -17.08 64.55
C THR A 3 5.18 -15.57 64.40
N ARG A 4 5.22 -15.07 63.17
CA ARG A 4 4.85 -13.68 62.88
C ARG A 4 3.33 -13.51 63.05
N GLU A 5 2.90 -12.69 64.00
CA GLU A 5 1.50 -12.31 64.12
C GLU A 5 1.16 -11.25 63.06
N LEU A 6 0.16 -11.55 62.22
CA LEU A 6 -0.15 -10.77 61.02
C LEU A 6 -1.02 -9.54 61.32
N PHE A 7 -2.10 -9.75 62.07
CA PHE A 7 -3.08 -8.74 62.44
C PHE A 7 -2.84 -8.27 63.88
N PHE A 8 -1.61 -7.85 64.15
CA PHE A 8 -1.18 -7.40 65.47
C PHE A 8 -2.04 -6.22 65.96
N HIS A 9 -2.68 -6.36 67.13
CA HIS A 9 -3.64 -5.41 67.72
C HIS A 9 -4.94 -5.16 66.94
N PHE A 10 -5.32 -6.03 66.00
CA PHE A 10 -6.62 -5.90 65.34
C PHE A 10 -7.75 -6.39 66.25
N THR A 11 -8.73 -5.52 66.50
CA THR A 11 -10.01 -5.95 67.06
C THR A 11 -10.80 -6.73 65.99
N PRO A 12 -11.77 -7.60 66.37
CA PRO A 12 -12.63 -8.28 65.40
C PRO A 12 -13.33 -7.30 64.43
N MET A 13 -13.70 -6.11 64.92
CA MET A 13 -14.27 -5.05 64.09
C MET A 13 -13.26 -4.49 63.07
N ALA A 14 -12.03 -4.17 63.51
CA ALA A 14 -10.97 -3.69 62.64
C ALA A 14 -10.62 -4.70 61.54
N LEU A 15 -10.60 -5.99 61.89
CA LEU A 15 -10.41 -7.09 60.95
C LEU A 15 -11.55 -7.16 59.93
N GLY A 16 -12.81 -7.10 60.38
CA GLY A 16 -13.98 -7.08 59.51
C GLY A 16 -13.97 -5.90 58.52
N ILE A 17 -13.60 -4.70 58.98
CA ILE A 17 -13.45 -3.51 58.13
C ILE A 17 -12.37 -3.74 57.06
N PHE A 18 -11.22 -4.29 57.44
CA PHE A 18 -10.14 -4.54 56.49
C PHE A 18 -10.57 -5.51 55.37
N TYR A 19 -11.21 -6.63 55.70
CA TYR A 19 -11.71 -7.56 54.68
C TYR A 19 -12.81 -6.94 53.82
N LEU A 20 -13.68 -6.10 54.35
CA LEU A 20 -14.67 -5.37 53.56
C LEU A 20 -13.99 -4.47 52.51
N ILE A 21 -12.95 -3.73 52.91
CA ILE A 21 -12.16 -2.90 51.98
C ILE A 21 -11.44 -3.77 50.95
N ALA A 22 -10.87 -4.90 51.35
CA ALA A 22 -10.19 -5.83 50.44
C ALA A 22 -11.15 -6.42 49.40
N ILE A 23 -12.35 -6.84 49.82
CA ILE A 23 -13.41 -7.34 48.93
C ILE A 23 -13.85 -6.24 47.97
N ALA A 24 -14.06 -5.00 48.45
CA ALA A 24 -14.42 -3.87 47.61
C ALA A 24 -13.33 -3.55 46.58
N ALA A 25 -12.06 -3.58 46.98
CA ALA A 25 -10.92 -3.39 46.08
C ALA A 25 -10.84 -4.49 45.01
N MET A 26 -11.04 -5.75 45.39
CA MET A 26 -11.07 -6.87 44.45
C MET A 26 -12.26 -6.78 43.49
N ALA A 27 -13.45 -6.40 43.98
CA ALA A 27 -14.62 -6.18 43.14
C ALA A 27 -14.37 -5.06 42.12
N ALA A 28 -13.77 -3.94 42.53
CA ALA A 28 -13.40 -2.84 41.63
C ALA A 28 -12.40 -3.27 40.55
N PHE A 29 -11.42 -4.11 40.92
CA PHE A 29 -10.47 -4.73 40.00
C PHE A 29 -11.18 -5.62 38.96
N VAL A 30 -12.01 -6.56 39.42
CA VAL A 30 -12.74 -7.51 38.57
C VAL A 30 -13.72 -6.80 37.64
N VAL A 31 -14.52 -5.87 38.16
CA VAL A 31 -15.46 -5.07 37.37
C VAL A 31 -14.74 -4.25 36.30
N GLY A 32 -13.60 -3.64 36.65
CA GLY A 32 -12.80 -2.89 35.69
C GLY A 32 -12.34 -3.76 34.52
N PHE A 33 -11.77 -4.93 34.79
CA PHE A 33 -11.35 -5.86 33.73
C PHE A 33 -12.53 -6.45 32.95
N ALA A 34 -13.64 -6.79 33.61
CA ALA A 34 -14.85 -7.23 32.92
C ALA A 34 -15.33 -6.20 31.89
N ARG A 35 -15.29 -4.89 32.22
CA ARG A 35 -15.62 -3.83 31.25
C ARG A 35 -14.67 -3.76 30.05
N HIS A 36 -13.38 -4.02 30.24
CA HIS A 36 -12.43 -4.10 29.12
C HIS A 36 -12.76 -5.30 28.22
N ILE A 37 -13.01 -6.48 28.81
CA ILE A 37 -13.39 -7.68 28.06
C ILE A 37 -14.69 -7.48 27.28
N LEU A 38 -15.71 -6.87 27.90
CA LEU A 38 -16.96 -6.54 27.22
C LEU A 38 -16.76 -5.59 26.03
N ARG A 39 -15.81 -4.65 26.13
CA ARG A 39 -15.43 -3.79 24.99
C ARG A 39 -14.74 -4.59 23.88
N TYR A 40 -13.83 -5.50 24.22
CA TYR A 40 -13.15 -6.32 23.20
C TYR A 40 -14.14 -7.20 22.43
N ARG A 41 -15.20 -7.70 23.09
CA ARG A 41 -16.25 -8.50 22.46
C ARG A 41 -17.09 -7.76 21.41
N ARG A 42 -16.98 -6.44 21.30
CA ARG A 42 -17.62 -5.65 20.24
C ARG A 42 -16.91 -5.78 18.89
N GLY A 43 -15.64 -6.16 18.90
CA GLY A 43 -14.86 -6.29 17.68
C GLY A 43 -15.14 -7.59 16.93
N GLN A 44 -14.84 -7.59 15.63
CA GLN A 44 -14.92 -8.75 14.75
C GLN A 44 -14.01 -9.92 15.20
N PRO A 45 -14.20 -11.13 14.63
CA PRO A 45 -13.23 -12.20 14.75
C PRO A 45 -11.81 -11.77 14.29
N ALA A 46 -10.77 -12.43 14.82
CA ALA A 46 -9.38 -12.04 14.59
C ALA A 46 -8.89 -12.15 13.13
N GLY A 47 -9.62 -12.87 12.27
CA GLY A 47 -9.28 -13.09 10.85
C GLY A 47 -8.05 -13.97 10.62
N VAL A 48 -7.33 -14.37 11.68
CA VAL A 48 -6.26 -15.36 11.65
C VAL A 48 -6.41 -16.30 12.84
N GLU A 49 -6.03 -17.55 12.64
CA GLU A 49 -6.01 -18.55 13.71
C GLU A 49 -4.99 -18.16 14.78
N ILE A 50 -5.40 -18.30 16.05
CA ILE A 50 -4.56 -17.97 17.20
C ILE A 50 -3.94 -19.25 17.74
N ASP A 51 -2.62 -19.38 17.56
CA ASP A 51 -1.80 -20.38 18.22
C ASP A 51 -1.67 -20.03 19.71
N TRP A 52 -2.62 -20.49 20.52
CA TRP A 52 -2.66 -20.21 21.96
C TRP A 52 -1.46 -20.78 22.71
N ALA A 53 -1.07 -22.02 22.41
CA ALA A 53 0.01 -22.71 23.12
C ALA A 53 1.38 -22.08 22.80
N GLY A 54 1.70 -21.91 21.52
CA GLY A 54 2.94 -21.25 21.11
C GLY A 54 2.93 -19.76 21.41
N GLY A 55 1.76 -19.11 21.34
CA GLY A 55 1.56 -17.72 21.76
C GLY A 55 1.87 -17.50 23.24
N LEU A 56 1.33 -18.34 24.11
CA LEU A 56 1.61 -18.32 25.55
C LEU A 56 3.09 -18.57 25.82
N ARG A 57 3.71 -19.55 25.14
CA ARG A 57 5.15 -19.82 25.28
C ARG A 57 6.01 -18.62 24.85
N ARG A 58 5.69 -17.99 23.72
CA ARG A 58 6.39 -16.79 23.23
C ARG A 58 6.23 -15.61 24.18
N MET A 59 5.03 -15.44 24.73
CA MET A 59 4.74 -14.40 25.72
C MET A 59 5.56 -14.63 26.99
N LEU A 60 5.59 -15.85 27.53
CA LEU A 60 6.37 -16.18 28.72
C LEU A 60 7.87 -15.93 28.48
N ASP A 61 8.39 -16.36 27.33
CA ASP A 61 9.79 -16.10 26.93
C ASP A 61 10.09 -14.60 26.86
N ASP A 62 9.23 -13.80 26.23
CA ASP A 62 9.37 -12.33 26.17
C ASP A 62 9.37 -11.68 27.55
N VAL A 63 8.45 -12.09 28.42
CA VAL A 63 8.29 -11.55 29.78
C VAL A 63 9.49 -11.93 30.64
N VAL A 64 9.91 -13.19 30.65
CA VAL A 64 11.03 -13.65 31.49
C VAL A 64 12.34 -13.01 31.04
N THR A 65 12.62 -13.00 29.73
CA THR A 65 13.88 -12.45 29.20
C THR A 65 13.92 -10.92 29.19
N HIS A 66 12.76 -10.26 29.21
CA HIS A 66 12.60 -8.82 28.97
C HIS A 66 13.21 -8.38 27.62
N ARG A 67 13.32 -9.28 26.63
CA ARG A 67 14.00 -8.98 25.36
C ARG A 67 13.32 -7.86 24.58
N THR A 68 11.98 -7.83 24.58
CA THR A 68 11.19 -6.83 23.84
C THR A 68 11.36 -5.43 24.45
N LEU A 69 11.52 -5.35 25.77
CA LEU A 69 11.77 -4.11 26.50
C LEU A 69 13.23 -3.67 26.45
N SER A 70 14.18 -4.60 26.41
CA SER A 70 15.61 -4.28 26.32
C SER A 70 16.04 -3.90 24.91
N ARG A 71 15.26 -4.29 23.90
CA ARG A 71 15.52 -3.99 22.48
C ARG A 71 15.72 -2.49 22.25
N ARG A 72 16.94 -2.12 21.85
CA ARG A 72 17.41 -0.75 21.50
C ARG A 72 17.29 0.29 22.62
N ASP A 73 17.05 -0.14 23.86
CA ASP A 73 16.97 0.74 25.04
C ASP A 73 17.15 -0.14 26.30
N THR A 74 18.41 -0.53 26.51
CA THR A 74 18.85 -1.43 27.58
C THR A 74 18.64 -0.82 28.97
N TYR A 75 18.76 0.50 29.09
CA TYR A 75 18.46 1.22 30.34
C TYR A 75 17.01 1.00 30.75
N ALA A 76 16.04 1.28 29.87
CA ALA A 76 14.63 1.09 30.21
C ALA A 76 14.28 -0.39 30.42
N GLY A 77 14.89 -1.30 29.63
CA GLY A 77 14.73 -2.74 29.81
C GLY A 77 15.21 -3.22 31.19
N THR A 78 16.37 -2.72 31.64
CA THR A 78 16.94 -3.06 32.95
C THR A 78 16.12 -2.47 34.09
N ALA A 79 15.74 -1.19 34.01
CA ALA A 79 14.88 -0.57 35.01
C ALA A 79 13.54 -1.31 35.15
N HIS A 80 12.91 -1.68 34.01
CA HIS A 80 11.68 -2.47 34.03
C HIS A 80 11.89 -3.88 34.61
N ARG A 81 13.01 -4.54 34.31
CA ARG A 81 13.33 -5.86 34.86
C ARG A 81 13.39 -5.84 36.39
N LEU A 82 14.07 -4.83 36.95
CA LEU A 82 14.14 -4.63 38.40
C LEU A 82 12.76 -4.36 39.00
N ILE A 83 11.95 -3.50 38.37
CA ILE A 83 10.56 -3.24 38.81
C ILE A 83 9.74 -4.52 38.77
N PHE A 84 9.75 -5.24 37.65
CA PHE A 84 8.91 -6.41 37.42
C PHE A 84 9.21 -7.55 38.40
N PHE A 85 10.48 -7.97 38.49
CA PHE A 85 10.84 -9.08 39.37
C PHE A 85 10.78 -8.68 40.86
N GLY A 86 11.18 -7.45 41.20
CA GLY A 86 11.02 -6.92 42.56
C GLY A 86 9.56 -6.92 42.98
N PHE A 87 8.68 -6.34 42.16
CA PHE A 87 7.23 -6.34 42.42
C PHE A 87 6.64 -7.75 42.46
N ALA A 88 6.98 -8.63 41.50
CA ALA A 88 6.44 -9.99 41.45
C ALA A 88 6.81 -10.81 42.69
N ILE A 89 8.08 -10.74 43.14
CA ILE A 89 8.52 -11.43 44.36
C ILE A 89 7.81 -10.85 45.58
N LEU A 90 7.70 -9.53 45.70
CA LEU A 90 6.99 -8.88 46.81
C LEU A 90 5.50 -9.24 46.82
N PHE A 91 4.87 -9.31 45.64
CA PHE A 91 3.47 -9.68 45.49
C PHE A 91 3.23 -11.13 45.87
N VAL A 92 4.06 -12.07 45.39
CA VAL A 92 4.03 -13.49 45.79
C VAL A 92 4.25 -13.61 47.29
N GLY A 93 5.26 -12.93 47.84
CA GLY A 93 5.52 -12.95 49.28
C GLY A 93 4.35 -12.43 50.09
N THR A 94 3.70 -11.35 49.65
CA THR A 94 2.47 -10.85 50.28
C THR A 94 1.31 -11.84 50.11
N SER A 95 1.17 -12.52 48.97
CA SER A 95 0.10 -13.51 48.77
C SER A 95 0.25 -14.75 49.66
N THR A 96 1.48 -15.10 50.06
CA THR A 96 1.70 -16.22 51.00
C THR A 96 1.08 -15.97 52.37
N ILE A 97 0.83 -14.69 52.73
CA ILE A 97 0.09 -14.32 53.95
C ILE A 97 -1.35 -14.82 53.87
N THR A 98 -2.06 -14.49 52.80
CA THR A 98 -3.43 -14.97 52.55
C THR A 98 -3.45 -16.49 52.47
N LEU A 99 -2.47 -17.10 51.79
CA LEU A 99 -2.37 -18.55 51.70
C LEU A 99 -2.25 -19.22 53.08
N GLU A 100 -1.41 -18.70 53.98
CA GLU A 100 -1.33 -19.27 55.33
C GLU A 100 -2.57 -18.95 56.15
N HIS A 101 -2.88 -17.67 56.33
CA HIS A 101 -3.81 -17.19 57.34
C HIS A 101 -5.27 -17.51 56.98
N ASP A 102 -5.63 -17.41 55.71
CA ASP A 102 -7.02 -17.50 55.25
C ASP A 102 -7.36 -18.88 54.66
N ILE A 103 -6.35 -19.68 54.29
CA ILE A 103 -6.53 -20.97 53.61
C ILE A 103 -5.92 -22.11 54.42
N VAL A 104 -4.59 -22.18 54.52
CA VAL A 104 -3.89 -23.36 55.07
C VAL A 104 -4.15 -23.55 56.55
N LYS A 105 -4.02 -22.49 57.37
CA LYS A 105 -4.20 -22.58 58.82
C LYS A 105 -5.65 -22.92 59.20
N PRO A 106 -6.70 -22.30 58.63
CA PRO A 106 -8.08 -22.71 58.89
C PRO A 106 -8.42 -24.12 58.41
N LEU A 107 -7.89 -24.56 57.27
CA LEU A 107 -8.23 -25.88 56.69
C LEU A 107 -7.45 -27.04 57.31
N THR A 108 -6.19 -26.84 57.69
CA THR A 108 -5.27 -27.93 58.06
C THR A 108 -4.64 -27.75 59.44
N GLY A 109 -4.79 -26.59 60.06
CA GLY A 109 -4.08 -26.22 61.30
C GLY A 109 -2.57 -26.00 61.13
N LEU A 110 -2.02 -26.20 59.92
CA LEU A 110 -0.60 -26.07 59.65
C LEU A 110 -0.18 -24.59 59.55
N THR A 111 1.02 -24.29 60.03
CA THR A 111 1.65 -22.98 59.95
C THR A 111 3.07 -23.15 59.42
N PHE A 112 3.34 -22.61 58.24
CA PHE A 112 4.65 -22.70 57.58
C PHE A 112 5.50 -21.45 57.81
N TRP A 113 4.94 -20.39 58.41
CA TRP A 113 5.67 -19.18 58.82
C TRP A 113 6.42 -19.33 60.14
N LYS A 114 7.29 -20.34 60.22
CA LYS A 114 8.15 -20.61 61.37
C LYS A 114 9.56 -20.99 60.91
N GLY A 115 10.55 -20.64 61.73
CA GLY A 115 11.93 -21.08 61.54
C GLY A 115 12.58 -20.66 60.22
N TRP A 116 13.31 -21.58 59.59
CA TRP A 116 14.12 -21.30 58.41
C TRP A 116 13.36 -20.73 57.22
N PHE A 117 12.09 -21.13 57.03
CA PHE A 117 11.25 -20.58 55.96
C PHE A 117 11.04 -19.07 56.15
N TYR A 118 10.70 -18.64 57.38
CA TYR A 118 10.50 -17.22 57.68
C TYR A 118 11.79 -16.40 57.55
N LEU A 119 12.93 -16.97 57.97
CA LEU A 119 14.22 -16.30 57.84
C LEU A 119 14.61 -16.10 56.36
N GLY A 120 14.46 -17.14 55.54
CA GLY A 120 14.69 -17.04 54.10
C GLY A 120 13.73 -16.06 53.43
N PHE A 121 12.45 -16.09 53.81
CA PHE A 121 11.44 -15.14 53.35
C PHE A 121 11.83 -13.69 53.65
N SER A 122 12.28 -13.39 54.87
CA SER A 122 12.64 -12.03 55.30
C SER A 122 13.77 -11.46 54.44
N VAL A 123 14.85 -12.22 54.23
CA VAL A 123 15.96 -11.82 53.34
C VAL A 123 15.48 -11.59 51.91
N VAL A 124 14.68 -12.52 51.36
CA VAL A 124 14.18 -12.44 49.98
C VAL A 124 13.32 -11.20 49.76
N MET A 125 12.43 -10.87 50.70
CA MET A 125 11.57 -9.69 50.62
C MET A 125 12.35 -8.39 50.74
N ASP A 126 13.34 -8.35 51.64
CA ASP A 126 14.20 -7.19 51.84
C ASP A 126 15.00 -6.86 50.57
N VAL A 127 15.63 -7.88 49.97
CA VAL A 127 16.35 -7.75 48.70
C VAL A 127 15.40 -7.37 47.56
N ALA A 128 14.23 -8.02 47.45
CA ALA A 128 13.25 -7.70 46.41
C ALA A 128 12.72 -6.25 46.53
N GLY A 129 12.58 -5.72 47.75
CA GLY A 129 12.24 -4.33 48.02
C GLY A 129 13.29 -3.36 47.48
N VAL A 130 14.58 -3.62 47.72
CA VAL A 130 15.68 -2.81 47.18
C VAL A 130 15.70 -2.86 45.66
N VAL A 131 15.54 -4.05 45.08
CA VAL A 131 15.48 -4.25 43.63
C VAL A 131 14.34 -3.44 43.02
N LEU A 132 13.13 -3.50 43.60
CA LEU A 132 11.99 -2.69 43.15
C LEU A 132 12.28 -1.20 43.23
N ILE A 133 12.75 -0.69 44.38
CA ILE A 133 13.05 0.74 44.57
C ILE A 133 14.11 1.21 43.58
N THR A 134 15.17 0.42 43.36
CA THR A 134 16.23 0.75 42.40
C THR A 134 15.66 0.93 40.99
N GLY A 135 14.83 -0.01 40.53
CA GLY A 135 14.17 0.09 39.23
C GLY A 135 13.23 1.30 39.13
N LEU A 136 12.45 1.59 40.18
CA LEU A 136 11.57 2.75 40.24
C LEU A 136 12.35 4.07 40.17
N VAL A 137 13.42 4.20 40.96
CA VAL A 137 14.30 5.37 40.95
C VAL A 137 14.95 5.56 39.58
N MET A 138 15.45 4.49 38.96
CA MET A 138 15.99 4.56 37.59
C MET A 138 14.96 5.07 36.57
N MET A 139 13.70 4.63 36.68
CA MET A 139 12.63 5.02 35.76
C MET A 139 12.14 6.47 36.01
N ILE A 140 12.04 6.87 37.28
CA ILE A 140 11.78 8.26 37.70
C ILE A 140 12.89 9.17 37.18
N ALA A 141 14.15 8.78 37.37
CA ALA A 141 15.31 9.54 36.95
C ALA A 141 15.33 9.76 35.44
N ARG A 142 15.11 8.68 34.68
CA ARG A 142 15.00 8.74 33.22
C ARG A 142 13.90 9.67 32.75
N ARG A 143 12.75 9.68 33.42
CA ARG A 143 11.62 10.53 33.04
C ARG A 143 11.82 11.99 33.43
N ALA A 144 12.43 12.26 34.58
CA ALA A 144 12.68 13.62 35.08
C ALA A 144 13.81 14.32 34.30
N TRP A 145 14.88 13.61 33.97
CA TRP A 145 16.14 14.24 33.54
C TRP A 145 16.55 14.00 32.08
N PHE A 146 16.06 12.97 31.38
CA PHE A 146 16.61 12.63 30.05
C PHE A 146 15.96 13.37 28.87
N GLY A 147 14.97 14.26 29.10
CA GLY A 147 14.38 15.09 28.04
C GLY A 147 13.82 14.31 26.84
N LEU A 148 13.21 13.14 27.07
CA LEU A 148 12.88 12.18 26.01
C LEU A 148 11.79 12.69 25.04
N ALA A 149 12.13 12.88 23.77
CA ALA A 149 11.20 13.32 22.72
C ALA A 149 9.97 12.39 22.56
N LYS A 150 10.13 11.07 22.71
CA LYS A 150 9.01 10.11 22.75
C LYS A 150 7.99 10.29 23.88
N LEU A 151 8.22 11.19 24.84
CA LEU A 151 7.27 11.53 25.89
C LEU A 151 6.58 12.88 25.64
N ASP A 152 6.88 13.52 24.50
CA ASP A 152 6.09 14.63 23.99
C ASP A 152 4.80 14.10 23.34
N TYR A 153 3.67 14.66 23.75
CA TYR A 153 2.33 14.31 23.26
C TYR A 153 1.70 15.44 22.44
N VAL A 154 2.43 16.54 22.22
CA VAL A 154 1.97 17.61 21.33
C VAL A 154 2.04 17.12 19.89
N ARG A 155 0.91 17.14 19.19
CA ARG A 155 0.80 16.64 17.82
C ARG A 155 1.03 17.77 16.83
N ARG A 156 2.24 18.30 16.84
CA ARG A 156 2.63 19.44 15.97
C ARG A 156 2.36 19.18 14.49
N TYR A 157 2.38 17.90 14.07
CA TYR A 157 2.06 17.51 12.70
C TYR A 157 0.58 17.67 12.30
N ARG A 158 -0.32 17.92 13.26
CA ARG A 158 -1.71 18.35 13.05
C ARG A 158 -1.92 19.84 13.31
N GLY A 159 -0.84 20.60 13.55
CA GLY A 159 -0.92 22.01 13.94
C GLY A 159 -1.14 22.25 15.44
N ASP A 160 -1.23 21.21 16.27
CA ASP A 160 -1.44 21.36 17.70
C ASP A 160 -0.25 22.06 18.37
N THR A 161 -0.53 23.11 19.16
CA THR A 161 0.46 23.83 19.97
C THR A 161 0.49 23.33 21.43
N THR A 162 -0.58 22.68 21.87
CA THR A 162 -0.74 22.15 23.23
C THR A 162 -1.16 20.67 23.18
N PRO A 163 -0.86 19.87 24.22
CA PRO A 163 -1.28 18.47 24.26
C PRO A 163 -2.79 18.37 24.52
N LEU A 164 -3.41 17.32 24.00
CA LEU A 164 -4.80 16.99 24.31
C LEU A 164 -5.04 16.91 25.83
N PRO A 165 -6.21 17.32 26.36
CA PRO A 165 -6.52 17.26 27.79
C PRO A 165 -6.29 15.86 28.38
N ARG A 166 -6.66 14.82 27.63
CA ARG A 166 -6.45 13.43 28.04
C ARG A 166 -4.97 13.03 28.11
N ALA A 167 -4.12 13.63 27.28
CA ALA A 167 -2.68 13.42 27.33
C ALA A 167 -2.02 14.06 28.56
N VAL A 168 -2.55 15.19 29.06
CA VAL A 168 -2.13 15.77 30.34
C VAL A 168 -2.44 14.80 31.49
N ALA A 169 -3.66 14.26 31.51
CA ALA A 169 -4.06 13.25 32.50
C ALA A 169 -3.16 11.99 32.44
N TRP A 170 -2.79 11.52 31.25
CA TRP A 170 -1.86 10.39 31.09
C TRP A 170 -0.47 10.67 31.65
N LYS A 171 0.05 11.89 31.53
CA LYS A 171 1.34 12.26 32.11
C LYS A 171 1.28 12.24 33.65
N MET A 172 0.20 12.77 34.22
CA MET A 172 -0.01 12.70 35.67
C MET A 172 -0.14 11.26 36.17
N GLU A 173 -0.95 10.45 35.49
CA GLU A 173 -1.12 9.04 35.78
C GLU A 173 0.21 8.27 35.78
N ASP A 174 1.11 8.57 34.85
CA ASP A 174 2.44 7.96 34.79
C ASP A 174 3.27 8.27 36.07
N TRP A 175 3.18 9.49 36.59
CA TRP A 175 3.86 9.91 37.82
C TRP A 175 3.21 9.34 39.08
N VAL A 176 1.88 9.37 39.15
CA VAL A 176 1.11 8.77 40.25
C VAL A 176 1.40 7.28 40.35
N PHE A 177 1.45 6.56 39.22
CA PHE A 177 1.77 5.13 39.20
C PHE A 177 3.17 4.83 39.78
N LEU A 178 4.19 5.57 39.36
CA LEU A 178 5.57 5.39 39.86
C LEU A 178 5.69 5.80 41.34
N GLY A 179 5.11 6.93 41.71
CA GLY A 179 5.14 7.45 43.08
C GLY A 179 4.39 6.52 44.04
N MET A 180 3.22 6.01 43.65
CA MET A 180 2.43 5.09 44.47
C MET A 180 3.18 3.79 44.75
N LEU A 181 3.79 3.18 43.72
CA LEU A 181 4.61 1.97 43.91
C LEU A 181 5.83 2.23 44.81
N LEU A 182 6.46 3.40 44.67
CA LEU A 182 7.60 3.77 45.52
C LEU A 182 7.17 3.93 46.98
N VAL A 183 6.06 4.63 47.25
CA VAL A 183 5.53 4.81 48.61
C VAL A 183 5.10 3.46 49.21
N ILE A 184 4.48 2.57 48.43
CA ILE A 184 4.14 1.21 48.89
C ILE A 184 5.42 0.44 49.27
N ALA A 185 6.46 0.49 48.45
CA ALA A 185 7.74 -0.18 48.75
C ALA A 185 8.41 0.39 50.02
N LEU A 186 8.44 1.72 50.18
CA LEU A 186 9.03 2.39 51.34
C LEU A 186 8.26 2.10 52.63
N THR A 187 6.92 2.15 52.59
CA THR A 187 6.07 1.83 53.75
C THR A 187 6.23 0.37 54.17
N GLY A 188 6.57 -0.54 53.25
CA GLY A 188 6.94 -1.93 53.57
C GLY A 188 8.19 -2.02 54.46
N PHE A 189 9.25 -1.26 54.14
CA PHE A 189 10.46 -1.19 54.97
C PHE A 189 10.21 -0.50 56.31
N VAL A 190 9.39 0.55 56.34
CA VAL A 190 8.97 1.20 57.60
C VAL A 190 8.21 0.20 58.49
N GLN A 191 7.35 -0.62 57.90
CA GLN A 191 6.61 -1.65 58.64
C GLN A 191 7.56 -2.66 59.28
N GLU A 192 8.57 -3.10 58.54
CA GLU A 192 9.56 -4.06 59.03
C GLU A 192 10.46 -3.45 60.10
N ALA A 193 10.94 -2.22 59.91
CA ALA A 193 11.75 -1.51 60.90
C ALA A 193 11.01 -1.30 62.23
N ALA A 194 9.75 -0.84 62.16
CA ALA A 194 8.90 -0.66 63.36
C ALA A 194 8.67 -2.00 64.10
N ARG A 195 8.53 -3.10 63.35
CA ARG A 195 8.42 -4.46 63.91
C ARG A 195 9.71 -4.89 64.60
N LEU A 196 10.88 -4.64 64.01
CA LEU A 196 12.17 -5.03 64.60
C LEU A 196 12.44 -4.31 65.94
N ILE A 197 12.05 -3.04 66.06
CA ILE A 197 12.17 -2.27 67.32
C ILE A 197 11.19 -2.79 68.38
N ALA A 198 9.95 -3.10 67.99
CA ALA A 198 8.90 -3.54 68.90
C ALA A 198 9.07 -4.99 69.40
N ASP A 199 9.31 -5.95 68.50
CA ASP A 199 9.31 -7.39 68.83
C ASP A 199 10.68 -7.95 69.23
N LYS A 200 11.78 -7.25 68.87
CA LYS A 200 13.18 -7.68 69.05
C LYS A 200 13.41 -9.16 68.72
N PRO A 201 13.02 -9.62 67.51
CA PRO A 201 13.11 -11.04 67.16
C PRO A 201 14.57 -11.51 67.11
N PRO A 202 14.86 -12.78 67.45
CA PRO A 202 16.20 -13.34 67.26
C PRO A 202 16.56 -13.34 65.76
N LEU A 203 17.80 -12.97 65.43
CA LEU A 203 18.34 -12.82 64.06
C LEU A 203 17.71 -11.67 63.25
N SER A 204 17.46 -10.51 63.88
CA SER A 204 16.99 -9.27 63.23
C SER A 204 17.85 -8.81 62.04
N ASP A 205 19.14 -9.14 62.04
CA ASP A 205 20.10 -8.73 61.02
C ASP A 205 19.86 -9.37 59.64
N LEU A 206 18.99 -10.38 59.56
CA LEU A 206 18.60 -11.03 58.30
C LEU A 206 17.58 -10.23 57.47
N SER A 207 17.12 -9.08 57.97
CA SER A 207 16.47 -8.03 57.16
C SER A 207 17.41 -6.82 57.13
N PRO A 208 18.44 -6.79 56.26
CA PRO A 208 19.51 -5.80 56.36
C PRO A 208 19.00 -4.36 56.19
N VAL A 209 18.06 -4.11 55.29
CA VAL A 209 17.49 -2.77 55.10
C VAL A 209 16.52 -2.42 56.22
N GLY A 210 15.63 -3.34 56.60
CA GLY A 210 14.75 -3.17 57.75
C GLY A 210 15.51 -2.89 59.05
N ALA A 211 16.59 -3.63 59.32
CA ALA A 211 17.46 -3.48 60.48
C ALA A 211 18.22 -2.15 60.46
N THR A 212 18.77 -1.77 59.31
CA THR A 212 19.43 -0.46 59.14
C THR A 212 18.45 0.68 59.43
N LEU A 213 17.24 0.63 58.87
CA LEU A 213 16.21 1.63 59.13
C LEU A 213 15.76 1.62 60.60
N ALA A 214 15.66 0.45 61.24
CA ALA A 214 15.36 0.33 62.67
C ALA A 214 16.44 0.98 63.54
N SER A 215 17.73 0.77 63.21
CA SER A 215 18.85 1.43 63.89
C SER A 215 18.81 2.94 63.73
N VAL A 216 18.50 3.44 62.54
CA VAL A 216 18.33 4.89 62.28
C VAL A 216 17.18 5.47 63.11
N LEU A 217 16.00 4.84 63.08
CA LEU A 217 14.85 5.31 63.85
C LEU A 217 15.12 5.29 65.36
N SER A 218 15.76 4.24 65.86
CA SER A 218 16.16 4.16 67.28
C SER A 218 17.17 5.24 67.64
N GLY A 219 18.14 5.52 66.76
CA GLY A 219 19.11 6.61 66.92
C GLY A 219 18.49 8.01 66.89
N LEU A 220 17.35 8.17 66.21
CA LEU A 220 16.52 9.38 66.23
C LEU A 220 15.58 9.46 67.44
N GLY A 221 15.67 8.53 68.39
CA GLY A 221 14.90 8.54 69.64
C GLY A 221 13.57 7.77 69.59
N MET A 222 13.36 6.89 68.60
CA MET A 222 12.16 6.04 68.54
C MET A 222 12.13 5.07 69.73
N SER A 223 11.11 5.20 70.58
CA SER A 223 10.87 4.27 71.69
C SER A 223 10.14 3.01 71.22
N GLU A 224 10.20 1.95 72.02
CA GLU A 224 9.46 0.69 71.77
C GLU A 224 7.94 0.90 71.69
N ALA A 225 7.40 1.77 72.56
CA ALA A 225 6.00 2.19 72.52
C ALA A 225 5.68 2.95 71.23
N GLY A 226 6.56 3.88 70.82
CA GLY A 226 6.41 4.63 69.57
C GLY A 226 6.44 3.72 68.34
N ALA A 227 7.36 2.75 68.30
CA ALA A 227 7.46 1.77 67.24
C ALA A 227 6.21 0.86 67.17
N THR A 228 5.65 0.48 68.32
CA THR A 228 4.38 -0.26 68.39
C THR A 228 3.22 0.52 67.77
N THR A 229 3.08 1.81 68.09
CA THR A 229 2.06 2.68 67.49
C THR A 229 2.29 2.88 65.99
N LEU A 230 3.54 3.14 65.58
CA LEU A 230 3.92 3.31 64.18
C LEU A 230 3.62 2.04 63.37
N ARG A 231 3.93 0.87 63.90
CA ARG A 231 3.64 -0.43 63.27
C ARG A 231 2.13 -0.62 63.03
N ALA A 232 1.29 -0.28 64.00
CA ALA A 232 -0.16 -0.41 63.85
C ALA A 232 -0.73 0.60 62.83
N ALA A 233 -0.29 1.86 62.89
CA ALA A 233 -0.73 2.90 61.96
C ALA A 233 -0.24 2.63 60.52
N ASN A 234 1.05 2.30 60.34
CA ASN A 234 1.65 2.06 59.04
C ASN A 234 1.12 0.77 58.40
N TRP A 235 0.67 -0.22 59.18
CA TRP A 235 -0.04 -1.38 58.63
C TRP A 235 -1.28 -0.94 57.86
N TRP A 236 -2.12 -0.06 58.43
CA TRP A 236 -3.31 0.46 57.76
C TRP A 236 -2.95 1.32 56.56
N VAL A 237 -1.96 2.20 56.68
CA VAL A 237 -1.50 3.04 55.56
C VAL A 237 -1.01 2.16 54.40
N HIS A 238 -0.12 1.22 54.66
CA HIS A 238 0.41 0.30 53.65
C HIS A 238 -0.70 -0.56 53.04
N GLY A 239 -1.59 -1.12 53.86
CA GLY A 239 -2.71 -1.95 53.43
C GLY A 239 -3.70 -1.18 52.54
N ILE A 240 -4.10 0.03 52.94
CA ILE A 240 -4.98 0.89 52.15
C ILE A 240 -4.30 1.30 50.83
N LEU A 241 -3.01 1.65 50.86
CA LEU A 241 -2.26 1.97 49.64
C LEU A 241 -2.19 0.77 48.70
N ALA A 242 -1.86 -0.42 49.19
CA ALA A 242 -1.79 -1.63 48.39
C ALA A 242 -3.17 -2.02 47.81
N LEU A 243 -4.23 -1.98 48.61
CA LEU A 243 -5.60 -2.26 48.15
C LEU A 243 -6.10 -1.21 47.17
N SER A 244 -5.77 0.07 47.37
CA SER A 244 -6.07 1.14 46.41
C SER A 244 -5.34 0.93 45.09
N PHE A 245 -4.08 0.46 45.14
CA PHE A 245 -3.32 0.11 43.94
C PHE A 245 -4.00 -1.02 43.18
N VAL A 246 -4.35 -2.11 43.87
CA VAL A 246 -5.09 -3.26 43.29
C VAL A 246 -6.40 -2.79 42.66
N ALA A 247 -7.24 -2.04 43.39
CA ALA A 247 -8.49 -1.50 42.88
C ALA A 247 -8.28 -0.64 41.63
N GLY A 248 -7.21 0.17 41.60
CA GLY A 248 -6.86 1.06 40.51
C GLY A 248 -6.21 0.41 39.28
N VAL A 249 -5.74 -0.85 39.35
CA VAL A 249 -5.01 -1.49 38.25
C VAL A 249 -5.82 -1.45 36.95
N ALA A 250 -7.08 -1.87 36.98
CA ALA A 250 -7.91 -1.97 35.78
C ALA A 250 -8.26 -0.59 35.16
N TRP A 251 -8.18 0.48 35.93
CA TRP A 251 -8.65 1.82 35.54
C TRP A 251 -7.53 2.77 35.15
N THR A 252 -6.30 2.42 35.51
CA THR A 252 -5.12 3.27 35.32
C THR A 252 -4.11 2.61 34.38
N LYS A 253 -2.91 3.19 34.31
CA LYS A 253 -1.75 2.65 33.61
C LYS A 253 -1.46 1.22 34.06
N GLY A 254 -1.76 0.87 35.31
CA GLY A 254 -1.57 -0.47 35.86
C GLY A 254 -2.14 -1.58 34.99
N LYS A 255 -3.17 -1.32 34.17
CA LYS A 255 -3.80 -2.31 33.31
C LYS A 255 -2.85 -2.99 32.33
N HIS A 256 -1.73 -2.34 31.98
CA HIS A 256 -0.72 -2.96 31.11
C HIS A 256 -0.12 -4.23 31.73
N MET A 257 -0.12 -4.36 33.06
CA MET A 257 0.30 -5.57 33.78
C MET A 257 -0.59 -6.78 33.49
N VAL A 258 -1.71 -6.62 32.77
CA VAL A 258 -2.57 -7.71 32.31
C VAL A 258 -2.73 -7.65 30.79
N ALA A 259 -3.09 -6.49 30.24
CA ALA A 259 -3.34 -6.31 28.81
C ALA A 259 -2.09 -6.57 27.94
N ALA A 260 -0.88 -6.27 28.43
CA ALA A 260 0.34 -6.57 27.69
C ALA A 260 0.58 -8.08 27.56
N PHE A 261 0.27 -8.87 28.59
CA PHE A 261 0.36 -10.33 28.53
C PHE A 261 -0.61 -10.89 27.50
N GLY A 262 -1.87 -10.44 27.54
CA GLY A 262 -2.86 -10.81 26.54
C GLY A 262 -2.40 -10.48 25.13
N SER A 263 -1.98 -9.23 24.89
CA SER A 263 -1.48 -8.73 23.61
C SER A 263 -0.30 -9.56 23.09
N LEU A 264 0.70 -9.84 23.92
CA LEU A 264 1.85 -10.66 23.55
C LEU A 264 1.49 -12.12 23.26
N ALA A 265 0.48 -12.66 23.95
CA ALA A 265 0.03 -14.04 23.75
C ALA A 265 -0.72 -14.21 22.41
N VAL A 266 -1.49 -13.21 21.98
CA VAL A 266 -2.34 -13.30 20.78
C VAL A 266 -1.74 -12.64 19.53
N ARG A 267 -0.57 -12.00 19.63
CA ARG A 267 0.08 -11.34 18.49
C ARG A 267 0.41 -12.35 17.37
N ASP A 268 0.25 -11.91 16.13
CA ASP A 268 0.74 -12.63 14.96
C ASP A 268 2.21 -12.26 14.70
N PRO A 269 3.17 -13.19 14.87
CA PRO A 269 4.59 -12.95 14.56
C PRO A 269 4.84 -12.63 13.08
N ARG A 270 3.88 -12.97 12.19
CA ARG A 270 3.94 -12.71 10.75
C ARG A 270 3.11 -11.49 10.32
N SER A 271 2.56 -10.71 11.24
CA SER A 271 1.70 -9.55 10.94
C SER A 271 2.33 -8.50 10.01
N VAL A 272 3.66 -8.41 9.99
CA VAL A 272 4.38 -7.49 9.08
C VAL A 272 4.64 -8.16 7.72
N ALA A 273 4.85 -9.48 7.69
CA ALA A 273 5.19 -10.25 6.50
C ALA A 273 3.98 -10.55 5.60
N ARG A 274 2.81 -10.76 6.20
CA ARG A 274 1.55 -11.04 5.49
C ARG A 274 0.41 -10.18 6.00
N LEU A 275 -0.49 -9.82 5.08
CA LEU A 275 -1.82 -9.37 5.44
C LEU A 275 -2.79 -10.55 5.53
N PRO A 276 -3.71 -10.56 6.52
CA PRO A 276 -4.81 -11.52 6.54
C PRO A 276 -5.66 -11.41 5.27
N ALA A 277 -6.11 -12.56 4.76
CA ALA A 277 -7.12 -12.60 3.71
C ALA A 277 -8.42 -11.95 4.19
N VAL A 278 -9.18 -11.39 3.26
CA VAL A 278 -10.50 -10.81 3.52
C VAL A 278 -11.53 -11.83 3.04
N SER A 279 -12.47 -12.22 3.90
CA SER A 279 -13.60 -13.05 3.46
C SER A 279 -14.56 -12.21 2.61
N GLU A 280 -15.26 -12.84 1.67
CA GLU A 280 -16.25 -12.14 0.84
C GLU A 280 -17.35 -11.46 1.68
N ASP A 281 -17.71 -12.03 2.83
CA ASP A 281 -18.73 -11.50 3.75
C ASP A 281 -18.21 -10.43 4.73
N ALA A 282 -16.91 -10.15 4.75
CA ALA A 282 -16.35 -9.16 5.69
C ALA A 282 -16.50 -7.73 5.15
N PRO A 283 -16.63 -6.72 6.04
CA PRO A 283 -16.46 -5.33 5.64
C PRO A 283 -15.14 -5.14 4.90
N VAL A 284 -15.20 -4.42 3.78
CA VAL A 284 -14.06 -4.18 2.85
C VAL A 284 -12.85 -3.61 3.56
N GLY A 285 -13.11 -2.75 4.54
CA GLY A 285 -12.13 -2.12 5.40
C GLY A 285 -12.77 -1.71 6.71
N VAL A 286 -12.08 -0.85 7.46
CA VAL A 286 -12.55 -0.36 8.75
C VAL A 286 -13.06 1.07 8.61
N THR A 287 -14.35 1.26 8.86
CA THR A 287 -15.01 2.57 8.93
C THR A 287 -15.43 2.92 10.35
N LYS A 288 -15.75 1.92 11.18
CA LYS A 288 -16.14 2.06 12.59
C LYS A 288 -15.22 1.23 13.48
N VAL A 289 -15.16 1.55 14.77
CA VAL A 289 -14.29 0.81 15.69
C VAL A 289 -14.68 -0.66 15.80
N GLU A 290 -15.96 -0.99 15.65
CA GLU A 290 -16.46 -2.37 15.72
C GLU A 290 -16.04 -3.24 14.53
N ASP A 291 -15.58 -2.62 13.42
CA ASP A 291 -15.01 -3.34 12.28
C ASP A 291 -13.60 -3.88 12.60
N PHE A 292 -12.92 -3.35 13.63
CA PHE A 292 -11.68 -3.92 14.13
C PHE A 292 -11.95 -5.25 14.84
N SER A 293 -10.95 -6.14 14.82
CA SER A 293 -11.09 -7.39 15.56
C SER A 293 -11.02 -7.18 17.08
N TRP A 294 -11.57 -8.10 17.88
CA TRP A 294 -11.41 -8.08 19.34
C TRP A 294 -9.92 -8.03 19.75
N ARG A 295 -9.05 -8.65 18.95
CA ARG A 295 -7.59 -8.63 19.12
C ARG A 295 -7.03 -7.23 18.89
N ASP A 296 -7.49 -6.53 17.87
CA ASP A 296 -7.10 -5.14 17.60
C ASP A 296 -7.51 -4.21 18.76
N LEU A 297 -8.70 -4.41 19.33
CA LEU A 297 -9.17 -3.65 20.51
C LEU A 297 -8.30 -3.93 21.74
N LEU A 298 -7.90 -5.18 21.98
CA LEU A 298 -6.92 -5.53 23.02
C LEU A 298 -5.57 -4.84 22.78
N HIS A 299 -5.09 -4.80 21.53
CA HIS A 299 -3.85 -4.10 21.17
C HIS A 299 -3.91 -2.60 21.49
N PHE A 300 -5.05 -1.95 21.24
CA PHE A 300 -5.24 -0.53 21.59
C PHE A 300 -5.06 -0.31 23.09
N ASP A 301 -5.72 -1.14 23.90
CA ASP A 301 -5.67 -1.03 25.36
C ASP A 301 -4.32 -1.45 25.97
N ALA A 302 -3.61 -2.38 25.34
CA ALA A 302 -2.27 -2.82 25.75
C ALA A 302 -1.18 -1.75 25.56
N CYS A 303 -1.45 -0.70 24.75
CA CYS A 303 -0.50 0.38 24.54
C CYS A 303 -0.08 1.05 25.86
N THR A 304 1.23 1.00 26.14
CA THR A 304 1.83 1.54 27.37
C THR A 304 2.20 3.02 27.29
N LYS A 305 1.90 3.66 26.15
CA LYS A 305 2.27 5.05 25.83
C LYS A 305 3.79 5.31 25.81
N CYS A 306 4.62 4.28 25.62
CA CYS A 306 6.08 4.41 25.72
C CYS A 306 6.74 5.19 24.57
N GLY A 307 6.09 5.32 23.41
CA GLY A 307 6.57 6.09 22.27
C GLY A 307 7.78 5.52 21.52
N ARG A 308 8.17 4.26 21.74
CA ARG A 308 9.20 3.62 20.92
C ARG A 308 8.82 3.52 19.45
N CYS A 309 7.56 3.23 19.16
CA CYS A 309 7.04 3.23 17.79
C CYS A 309 6.96 4.64 17.18
N HIS A 310 6.95 5.70 18.00
CA HIS A 310 7.03 7.09 17.52
C HIS A 310 8.43 7.39 17.01
N GLU A 311 9.46 7.12 17.82
CA GLU A 311 10.88 7.35 17.46
C GLU A 311 11.36 6.44 16.33
N ALA A 312 10.85 5.21 16.23
CA ALA A 312 11.27 4.27 15.19
C ALA A 312 10.60 4.53 13.82
N CYS A 313 9.55 5.36 13.76
CA CYS A 313 8.77 5.55 12.55
C CYS A 313 9.50 6.45 11.54
N PRO A 314 9.81 5.96 10.31
CA PRO A 314 10.53 6.78 9.36
C PRO A 314 9.76 7.99 8.85
N ALA A 315 8.45 7.81 8.60
CA ALA A 315 7.56 8.90 8.22
C ALA A 315 7.55 10.00 9.30
N ARG A 316 7.43 9.63 10.58
CA ARG A 316 7.40 10.58 11.70
C ARG A 316 8.67 11.43 11.77
N ASN A 317 9.82 10.76 11.73
CA ASN A 317 11.12 11.42 11.85
C ASN A 317 11.43 12.31 10.65
N SER A 318 10.80 12.04 9.51
CA SER A 318 10.91 12.83 8.29
C SER A 318 9.87 13.96 8.22
N GLY A 319 9.07 14.17 9.28
CA GLY A 319 8.09 15.26 9.35
C GLY A 319 6.69 14.96 8.79
N TYR A 320 6.43 13.72 8.35
CA TYR A 320 5.13 13.35 7.80
C TYR A 320 4.07 13.32 8.92
N PRO A 321 2.78 13.47 8.60
CA PRO A 321 1.69 13.55 9.58
C PRO A 321 1.31 12.18 10.18
N LEU A 322 2.30 11.39 10.61
CA LEU A 322 2.09 10.07 11.21
C LEU A 322 2.90 9.91 12.49
N SER A 323 2.22 9.49 13.56
CA SER A 323 2.81 8.96 14.78
C SER A 323 2.12 7.64 15.12
N PRO A 324 2.78 6.49 15.00
CA PRO A 324 2.14 5.20 15.30
C PRO A 324 1.65 5.10 16.76
N ARG A 325 2.35 5.75 17.70
CA ARG A 325 1.91 5.85 19.10
C ARG A 325 0.57 6.58 19.19
N ASP A 326 0.50 7.77 18.60
CA ASP A 326 -0.67 8.64 18.75
C ASP A 326 -1.87 8.07 18.00
N LEU A 327 -1.65 7.46 16.83
CA LEU A 327 -2.69 6.72 16.10
C LEU A 327 -3.31 5.61 16.96
N VAL A 328 -2.50 4.80 17.65
CA VAL A 328 -3.04 3.75 18.53
C VAL A 328 -3.75 4.33 19.76
N LEU A 329 -3.28 5.46 20.29
CA LEU A 329 -3.94 6.14 21.41
C LEU A 329 -5.27 6.77 21.02
N ASP A 330 -5.39 7.30 19.81
CA ASP A 330 -6.64 7.78 19.24
C ASP A 330 -7.64 6.64 19.04
N LEU A 331 -7.21 5.54 18.43
CA LEU A 331 -8.04 4.35 18.28
C LEU A 331 -8.46 3.77 19.64
N ARG A 332 -7.60 3.86 20.66
CA ARG A 332 -7.95 3.49 22.03
C ARG A 332 -9.02 4.41 22.62
N LEU A 333 -8.96 5.71 22.37
CA LEU A 333 -9.97 6.66 22.85
C LEU A 333 -11.32 6.45 22.15
N LEU A 334 -11.30 6.19 20.84
CA LEU A 334 -12.49 5.86 20.06
C LEU A 334 -13.08 4.52 20.52
N ALA A 335 -12.27 3.52 20.83
CA ALA A 335 -12.76 2.27 21.44
C ALA A 335 -13.31 2.41 22.86
N GLN A 336 -13.09 3.57 23.50
CA GLN A 336 -13.61 3.90 24.82
C GLN A 336 -14.81 4.86 24.77
N SER A 337 -15.13 5.45 23.60
CA SER A 337 -16.28 6.33 23.46
C SER A 337 -17.59 5.55 23.46
N GLU A 338 -18.67 6.25 23.83
CA GLU A 338 -20.04 5.73 23.73
C GLU A 338 -20.62 5.88 22.33
N ASP A 339 -20.06 6.80 21.53
CA ASP A 339 -20.40 6.94 20.11
C ASP A 339 -19.72 5.84 19.30
N VAL A 340 -20.45 4.74 19.09
CA VAL A 340 -20.04 3.59 18.28
C VAL A 340 -20.25 3.80 16.78
N ALA A 341 -21.00 4.84 16.38
CA ALA A 341 -21.28 5.15 14.99
C ALA A 341 -20.23 6.08 14.35
N ALA A 342 -19.37 6.69 15.17
CA ALA A 342 -18.29 7.57 14.73
C ALA A 342 -17.39 6.93 13.66
N ASP A 343 -17.22 7.64 12.54
CA ASP A 343 -16.29 7.24 11.49
C ASP A 343 -14.85 7.40 12.00
N VAL A 344 -14.09 6.30 11.94
CA VAL A 344 -12.68 6.25 12.34
C VAL A 344 -11.85 7.30 11.58
N HIS A 345 -12.20 7.62 10.33
CA HIS A 345 -11.48 8.58 9.49
C HIS A 345 -11.64 10.04 9.94
N GLN A 346 -12.68 10.36 10.73
CA GLN A 346 -12.79 11.68 11.37
C GLN A 346 -11.76 11.84 12.50
N THR A 347 -11.41 10.75 13.18
CA THR A 347 -10.41 10.75 14.27
C THR A 347 -8.99 10.54 13.74
N ILE A 348 -8.85 9.68 12.72
CA ILE A 348 -7.61 9.37 12.02
C ILE A 348 -7.72 9.87 10.58
N PRO A 349 -7.27 11.11 10.30
CA PRO A 349 -7.41 11.69 8.98
C PRO A 349 -6.71 10.87 7.88
N PRO A 350 -7.24 10.85 6.64
CA PRO A 350 -6.66 10.10 5.52
C PRO A 350 -5.17 10.37 5.29
N GLU A 351 -4.70 11.61 5.42
CA GLU A 351 -3.28 11.97 5.25
C GLU A 351 -2.37 11.28 6.28
N THR A 352 -2.87 11.01 7.49
CA THR A 352 -2.16 10.21 8.50
C THR A 352 -1.99 8.76 8.02
N LEU A 353 -3.03 8.20 7.41
CA LEU A 353 -3.01 6.84 6.88
C LEU A 353 -2.09 6.73 5.68
N TRP A 354 -2.17 7.67 4.73
CA TRP A 354 -1.36 7.70 3.51
C TRP A 354 0.13 7.99 3.77
N ALA A 355 0.49 8.62 4.90
CA ALA A 355 1.87 8.80 5.32
C ALA A 355 2.61 7.49 5.72
N CYS A 356 1.88 6.39 5.95
CA CYS A 356 2.50 5.11 6.33
C CYS A 356 3.27 4.45 5.17
N LEU A 357 4.52 4.07 5.42
CA LEU A 357 5.38 3.40 4.43
C LEU A 357 5.26 1.86 4.43
N SER A 358 4.34 1.31 5.25
CA SER A 358 4.16 -0.13 5.50
C SER A 358 5.44 -0.92 5.86
N CYS A 359 6.49 -0.26 6.36
CA CYS A 359 7.81 -0.89 6.53
C CYS A 359 7.96 -1.75 7.81
N GLY A 360 7.00 -1.71 8.74
CA GLY A 360 7.00 -2.53 9.94
C GLY A 360 7.87 -2.08 11.11
N ALA A 361 8.63 -0.98 11.00
CA ALA A 361 9.55 -0.53 12.05
C ALA A 361 8.85 -0.31 13.42
N CYS A 362 7.62 0.22 13.40
CA CYS A 362 6.80 0.44 14.59
C CYS A 362 6.32 -0.85 15.26
N ALA A 363 6.02 -1.89 14.49
CA ALA A 363 5.62 -3.19 14.99
C ALA A 363 6.83 -3.94 15.57
N GLU A 364 7.97 -3.92 14.85
CA GLU A 364 9.21 -4.57 15.27
C GLU A 364 9.74 -4.02 16.62
N ILE A 365 9.61 -2.72 16.88
CA ILE A 365 10.09 -2.11 18.14
C ILE A 365 9.07 -2.18 19.28
N CYS A 366 7.84 -2.62 19.04
CA CYS A 366 6.77 -2.54 20.02
C CYS A 366 6.99 -3.56 21.16
N PRO A 367 7.15 -3.13 22.43
CA PRO A 367 7.44 -4.05 23.52
C PRO A 367 6.27 -4.96 23.89
N VAL A 368 5.04 -4.56 23.50
CA VAL A 368 3.79 -5.26 23.80
C VAL A 368 3.14 -5.88 22.55
N GLY A 369 3.83 -5.90 21.40
CA GLY A 369 3.41 -6.65 20.22
C GLY A 369 2.30 -6.02 19.37
N ILE A 370 2.12 -4.69 19.39
CA ILE A 370 1.06 -4.04 18.61
C ILE A 370 1.38 -4.02 17.11
N GLU A 371 0.45 -4.57 16.32
CA GLU A 371 0.50 -4.71 14.86
C GLU A 371 -0.01 -3.44 14.17
N HIS A 372 0.78 -2.36 14.14
CA HIS A 372 0.34 -1.05 13.64
C HIS A 372 0.05 -1.03 12.12
N PRO A 373 0.92 -1.54 11.22
CA PRO A 373 0.70 -1.40 9.76
C PRO A 373 -0.59 -2.07 9.29
N VAL A 374 -0.93 -3.24 9.83
CA VAL A 374 -2.14 -3.98 9.46
C VAL A 374 -3.40 -3.15 9.72
N LYS A 375 -3.47 -2.41 10.85
CA LYS A 375 -4.61 -1.55 11.18
C LYS A 375 -4.72 -0.36 10.21
N ILE A 376 -3.59 0.23 9.84
CA ILE A 376 -3.54 1.31 8.85
C ILE A 376 -4.06 0.80 7.50
N ILE A 377 -3.60 -0.38 7.06
CA ILE A 377 -4.01 -0.95 5.79
C ILE A 377 -5.50 -1.30 5.80
N LYS A 378 -6.05 -1.83 6.91
CA LYS A 378 -7.50 -2.06 7.07
C LYS A 378 -8.32 -0.77 6.92
N MET A 379 -7.86 0.36 7.46
CA MET A 379 -8.53 1.66 7.27
C MET A 379 -8.36 2.16 5.83
N ARG A 380 -7.16 2.04 5.24
CA ARG A 380 -6.95 2.40 3.83
C ARG A 380 -7.84 1.61 2.87
N ARG A 381 -8.14 0.33 3.14
CA ARG A 381 -9.08 -0.45 2.32
C ARG A 381 -10.44 0.24 2.21
N ALA A 382 -10.94 0.82 3.30
CA ALA A 382 -12.21 1.57 3.27
C ALA A 382 -12.09 2.86 2.45
N LEU A 383 -10.96 3.57 2.51
CA LEU A 383 -10.72 4.74 1.67
C LEU A 383 -10.61 4.39 0.19
N VAL A 384 -9.91 3.31 -0.14
CA VAL A 384 -9.76 2.81 -1.51
C VAL A 384 -11.12 2.45 -2.10
N ASP A 385 -11.96 1.77 -1.31
CA ASP A 385 -13.32 1.40 -1.71
C ASP A 385 -14.24 2.60 -1.95
N LYS A 386 -14.03 3.69 -1.21
CA LYS A 386 -14.68 5.00 -1.46
C LYS A 386 -14.04 5.81 -2.59
N GLY A 387 -12.94 5.35 -3.19
CA GLY A 387 -12.17 6.11 -4.18
C GLY A 387 -11.35 7.29 -3.61
N GLU A 388 -11.26 7.40 -2.28
CA GLU A 388 -10.57 8.47 -1.54
C GLU A 388 -9.06 8.21 -1.46
N MET A 389 -8.34 8.56 -2.52
CA MET A 389 -6.89 8.43 -2.61
C MET A 389 -6.28 9.50 -3.51
N ASP A 390 -4.95 9.63 -3.47
CA ASP A 390 -4.23 10.53 -4.38
C ASP A 390 -4.52 10.20 -5.85
N PRO A 391 -4.76 11.20 -6.72
CA PRO A 391 -5.06 10.97 -8.14
C PRO A 391 -3.98 10.16 -8.88
N THR A 392 -2.70 10.36 -8.55
CA THR A 392 -1.58 9.62 -9.17
C THR A 392 -1.66 8.15 -8.77
N LEU A 393 -1.92 7.88 -7.48
CA LEU A 393 -2.10 6.53 -6.98
C LEU A 393 -3.30 5.84 -7.65
N ARG A 394 -4.42 6.56 -7.80
CA ARG A 394 -5.61 6.06 -8.50
C ARG A 394 -5.28 5.67 -9.94
N GLY A 395 -4.62 6.55 -10.70
CA GLY A 395 -4.22 6.28 -12.07
C GLY A 395 -3.28 5.07 -12.19
N VAL A 396 -2.40 4.85 -11.22
CA VAL A 396 -1.56 3.64 -11.18
C VAL A 396 -2.40 2.39 -10.91
N LEU A 397 -3.36 2.41 -9.99
CA LEU A 397 -4.25 1.26 -9.75
C LEU A 397 -5.07 0.92 -11.00
N GLU A 398 -5.58 1.92 -11.73
CA GLU A 398 -6.27 1.76 -13.01
C GLU A 398 -5.35 1.16 -14.08
N THR A 399 -4.12 1.68 -14.18
CA THR A 399 -3.11 1.17 -15.10
C THR A 399 -2.79 -0.29 -14.81
N VAL A 400 -2.57 -0.64 -13.55
CA VAL A 400 -2.28 -2.03 -13.13
C VAL A 400 -3.48 -2.93 -13.38
N ALA A 401 -4.72 -2.46 -13.17
CA ALA A 401 -5.91 -3.23 -13.48
C ALA A 401 -6.05 -3.51 -14.98
N ASN A 402 -5.72 -2.55 -15.84
CA ASN A 402 -5.86 -2.66 -17.28
C ASN A 402 -4.74 -3.51 -17.90
N VAL A 403 -3.47 -3.18 -17.66
CA VAL A 403 -2.32 -3.80 -18.35
C VAL A 403 -1.52 -4.77 -17.48
N GLY A 404 -1.81 -4.85 -16.17
CA GLY A 404 -1.16 -5.77 -15.25
C GLY A 404 0.22 -5.35 -14.74
N ASN A 405 0.65 -4.10 -14.95
CA ASN A 405 1.93 -3.58 -14.45
C ASN A 405 1.85 -2.08 -14.13
N SER A 406 2.72 -1.60 -13.23
CA SER A 406 2.70 -0.20 -12.76
C SER A 406 3.28 0.83 -13.71
N PHE A 407 3.84 0.43 -14.86
CA PHE A 407 4.48 1.32 -15.83
C PHE A 407 3.58 1.62 -17.04
N GLY A 408 2.40 0.97 -17.15
CA GLY A 408 1.51 1.15 -18.29
C GLY A 408 2.00 0.51 -19.59
N GLU A 409 3.05 -0.30 -19.52
CA GLU A 409 3.66 -0.90 -20.71
C GLU A 409 2.87 -2.11 -21.21
N PRO A 410 2.78 -2.35 -22.54
CA PRO A 410 2.13 -3.54 -23.07
C PRO A 410 2.77 -4.84 -22.57
N PRO A 411 1.99 -5.92 -22.29
CA PRO A 411 2.52 -7.18 -21.75
C PRO A 411 3.69 -7.77 -22.56
N ARG A 412 3.65 -7.64 -23.90
CA ARG A 412 4.71 -8.08 -24.81
C ARG A 412 6.09 -7.46 -24.55
N LYS A 413 6.15 -6.30 -23.90
CA LYS A 413 7.42 -5.61 -23.58
C LYS A 413 8.08 -6.11 -22.30
N ARG A 414 7.39 -6.91 -21.45
CA ARG A 414 7.95 -7.33 -20.15
C ARG A 414 9.32 -8.02 -20.26
N GLY A 415 9.51 -8.86 -21.27
CA GLY A 415 10.79 -9.53 -21.52
C GLY A 415 11.74 -8.79 -22.46
N ALA A 416 11.47 -7.53 -22.82
CA ALA A 416 12.26 -6.82 -23.85
C ALA A 416 13.74 -6.65 -23.47
N TRP A 417 14.04 -6.47 -22.17
CA TRP A 417 15.41 -6.35 -21.65
C TRP A 417 16.29 -7.58 -21.93
N THR A 418 15.69 -8.75 -22.19
CA THR A 418 16.42 -9.98 -22.52
C THR A 418 17.05 -9.94 -23.91
N ARG A 419 16.59 -9.05 -24.81
CA ARG A 419 17.11 -8.91 -26.18
C ARG A 419 18.54 -8.37 -26.22
N GLU A 420 18.96 -7.68 -25.17
CA GLU A 420 20.32 -7.15 -25.02
C GLU A 420 21.28 -8.16 -24.38
N LEU A 421 20.82 -9.37 -24.04
CA LEU A 421 21.68 -10.44 -23.54
C LEU A 421 22.35 -11.17 -24.70
N GLU A 422 23.55 -11.68 -24.42
CA GLU A 422 24.34 -12.46 -25.37
C GLU A 422 23.83 -13.90 -25.53
N PHE A 423 22.76 -14.27 -24.83
CA PHE A 423 22.14 -15.60 -24.83
C PHE A 423 20.61 -15.49 -24.69
N PRO A 424 19.86 -16.46 -25.25
CA PRO A 424 18.41 -16.49 -25.09
C PRO A 424 18.02 -16.86 -23.65
N VAL A 425 17.02 -16.17 -23.10
CA VAL A 425 16.35 -16.57 -21.85
C VAL A 425 15.15 -17.45 -22.20
N LYS A 426 15.01 -18.60 -21.53
CA LYS A 426 13.93 -19.55 -21.77
C LYS A 426 12.56 -18.96 -21.41
N ASP A 427 11.56 -19.29 -22.21
CA ASP A 427 10.15 -19.08 -21.88
C ASP A 427 9.67 -20.27 -21.04
N ALA A 428 9.58 -20.09 -19.72
CA ALA A 428 9.28 -21.16 -18.77
C ALA A 428 7.87 -21.77 -18.95
N ARG A 429 7.01 -21.13 -19.75
CA ARG A 429 5.68 -21.65 -20.13
C ARG A 429 5.76 -22.68 -21.26
N LYS A 430 6.93 -22.80 -21.92
CA LYS A 430 7.16 -23.68 -23.07
C LYS A 430 8.27 -24.70 -22.82
N GLU A 431 9.22 -24.37 -21.95
CA GLU A 431 10.39 -25.20 -21.64
C GLU A 431 10.51 -25.42 -20.13
N THR A 432 10.91 -26.62 -19.72
CA THR A 432 11.27 -26.92 -18.33
C THR A 432 12.53 -26.16 -17.93
N VAL A 433 12.55 -25.65 -16.70
CA VAL A 433 13.66 -24.87 -16.13
C VAL A 433 13.92 -25.29 -14.68
N GLU A 434 15.17 -25.24 -14.21
CA GLU A 434 15.48 -25.46 -12.78
C GLU A 434 14.85 -24.35 -11.91
N ALA A 435 15.04 -23.09 -12.31
CA ALA A 435 14.56 -21.94 -11.58
C ALA A 435 13.61 -21.06 -12.42
N LEU A 436 12.41 -20.84 -11.90
CA LEU A 436 11.51 -19.82 -12.43
C LEU A 436 11.87 -18.46 -11.81
N TRP A 437 12.32 -17.52 -12.64
CA TRP A 437 12.57 -16.16 -12.20
C TRP A 437 11.30 -15.30 -12.37
N PHE A 438 10.69 -14.94 -11.25
CA PHE A 438 9.66 -13.91 -11.19
C PHE A 438 10.35 -12.53 -11.19
N VAL A 439 10.26 -11.82 -12.30
CA VAL A 439 11.09 -10.64 -12.59
C VAL A 439 10.55 -9.42 -11.84
N GLY A 440 9.24 -9.17 -11.91
CA GLY A 440 8.59 -8.01 -11.30
C GLY A 440 8.69 -6.75 -12.15
N ASP A 441 7.90 -5.72 -11.79
CA ASP A 441 7.67 -4.56 -12.64
C ASP A 441 8.92 -3.68 -12.82
N PHE A 442 9.55 -3.25 -11.71
CA PHE A 442 10.75 -2.40 -11.78
C PHE A 442 11.89 -3.11 -12.53
N ALA A 443 12.16 -4.37 -12.21
CA ALA A 443 13.23 -5.11 -12.86
C ALA A 443 12.97 -5.37 -14.37
N SER A 444 11.71 -5.32 -14.80
CA SER A 444 11.31 -5.48 -16.22
C SER A 444 11.28 -4.17 -17.00
N PHE A 445 10.89 -3.05 -16.39
CA PHE A 445 10.54 -1.82 -17.10
C PHE A 445 11.38 -0.59 -16.72
N ASP A 446 11.93 -0.51 -15.50
CA ASP A 446 12.77 0.63 -15.10
C ASP A 446 14.18 0.49 -15.74
N PRO A 447 14.66 1.48 -16.53
CA PRO A 447 15.93 1.36 -17.26
C PRO A 447 17.15 1.08 -16.36
N ARG A 448 17.19 1.67 -15.17
CA ARG A 448 18.28 1.44 -14.21
C ARG A 448 18.26 0.01 -13.69
N SER A 449 17.07 -0.47 -13.32
CA SER A 449 16.84 -1.82 -12.83
C SER A 449 17.05 -2.88 -13.92
N GLN A 450 16.73 -2.60 -15.19
CA GLN A 450 17.02 -3.51 -16.31
C GLN A 450 18.52 -3.79 -16.45
N THR A 451 19.39 -2.82 -16.15
CA THR A 451 20.85 -3.03 -16.12
C THR A 451 21.24 -4.05 -15.06
N VAL A 452 20.61 -3.98 -13.88
CA VAL A 452 20.79 -4.97 -12.81
C VAL A 452 20.22 -6.33 -13.24
N SER A 453 19.03 -6.38 -13.85
CA SER A 453 18.42 -7.62 -14.36
C SER A 453 19.33 -8.33 -15.36
N ARG A 454 19.90 -7.61 -16.32
CA ARG A 454 20.88 -8.18 -17.27
C ARG A 454 22.13 -8.70 -16.54
N THR A 455 22.60 -7.98 -15.53
CA THR A 455 23.75 -8.40 -14.72
C THR A 455 23.46 -9.68 -13.95
N VAL A 456 22.30 -9.77 -13.29
CA VAL A 456 21.87 -10.99 -12.58
C VAL A 456 21.67 -12.15 -13.55
N ALA A 457 21.10 -11.93 -14.73
CA ALA A 457 20.97 -12.96 -15.77
C ALA A 457 22.35 -13.52 -16.18
N ARG A 458 23.35 -12.65 -16.39
CA ARG A 458 24.72 -13.07 -16.70
C ARG A 458 25.37 -13.80 -15.53
N LEU A 459 25.11 -13.40 -14.27
CA LEU A 459 25.57 -14.13 -13.08
C LEU A 459 24.93 -15.51 -12.98
N PHE A 460 23.63 -15.64 -13.23
CA PHE A 460 22.95 -16.94 -13.30
C PHE A 460 23.53 -17.83 -14.39
N ARG A 461 23.81 -17.26 -15.57
CA ARG A 461 24.49 -17.97 -16.66
C ARG A 461 25.91 -18.41 -16.28
N ALA A 462 26.70 -17.54 -15.66
CA ALA A 462 28.06 -17.84 -15.20
C ALA A 462 28.07 -18.90 -14.09
N GLY A 463 27.07 -18.89 -13.21
CA GLY A 463 26.81 -19.96 -12.27
C GLY A 463 26.29 -21.23 -12.92
N GLY A 464 25.88 -21.23 -14.19
CA GLY A 464 25.30 -22.40 -14.86
C GLY A 464 23.92 -22.78 -14.32
N LEU A 465 23.12 -21.81 -13.88
CA LEU A 465 21.72 -22.03 -13.50
C LEU A 465 20.86 -22.11 -14.75
N ASP A 466 20.02 -23.15 -14.84
CA ASP A 466 19.00 -23.26 -15.88
C ASP A 466 17.75 -22.48 -15.45
N PHE A 467 17.61 -21.24 -15.92
CA PHE A 467 16.48 -20.38 -15.53
C PHE A 467 15.64 -19.94 -16.72
N GLY A 468 14.38 -19.61 -16.44
CA GLY A 468 13.46 -18.99 -17.40
C GLY A 468 12.54 -17.97 -16.73
N ILE A 469 11.82 -17.24 -17.57
CA ILE A 469 10.82 -16.23 -17.16
C ILE A 469 9.48 -16.51 -17.86
N MET A 470 8.39 -15.88 -17.39
CA MET A 470 7.05 -16.04 -17.99
C MET A 470 6.75 -15.04 -19.11
N PHE A 471 7.68 -14.16 -19.47
CA PHE A 471 7.50 -13.09 -20.48
C PHE A 471 6.16 -12.35 -20.31
N GLU A 472 5.32 -12.25 -21.34
CA GLU A 472 4.02 -11.57 -21.30
C GLU A 472 2.98 -12.25 -20.41
N GLY A 473 3.26 -13.46 -19.92
CA GLY A 473 2.43 -14.14 -18.93
C GLY A 473 2.51 -13.50 -17.54
N GLU A 474 3.64 -12.90 -17.16
CA GLU A 474 3.78 -12.30 -15.83
C GLU A 474 3.03 -10.97 -15.71
N ARG A 475 2.31 -10.79 -14.59
CA ARG A 475 1.77 -9.51 -14.12
C ARG A 475 2.45 -9.12 -12.81
N SER A 476 2.22 -7.88 -12.36
CA SER A 476 2.70 -7.37 -11.09
C SER A 476 2.47 -8.35 -9.94
N ALA A 477 3.44 -8.48 -9.03
CA ALA A 477 3.29 -9.34 -7.85
C ALA A 477 2.09 -8.94 -6.98
N GLY A 478 1.66 -7.67 -7.05
CA GLY A 478 0.56 -7.13 -6.25
C GLY A 478 0.96 -6.69 -4.85
N ASN A 479 2.27 -6.65 -4.52
CA ASN A 479 2.74 -6.29 -3.19
C ASN A 479 2.20 -4.92 -2.75
N ASP A 480 2.50 -3.86 -3.49
CA ASP A 480 2.11 -2.50 -3.10
C ASP A 480 0.62 -2.25 -3.25
N ILE A 481 -0.02 -2.89 -4.24
CA ILE A 481 -1.47 -2.86 -4.46
C ILE A 481 -2.21 -3.29 -3.18
N ARG A 482 -1.82 -4.43 -2.61
CA ARG A 482 -2.42 -4.93 -1.37
C ARG A 482 -2.16 -4.02 -0.16
N ARG A 483 -0.99 -3.35 -0.11
CA ARG A 483 -0.57 -2.46 1.01
C ARG A 483 -1.22 -1.07 0.91
N VAL A 484 -1.62 -0.67 -0.28
CA VAL A 484 -2.45 0.52 -0.53
C VAL A 484 -3.88 0.26 -0.04
N GLY A 485 -4.35 -0.98 -0.12
CA GLY A 485 -5.66 -1.39 0.37
C GLY A 485 -6.58 -1.91 -0.73
N GLU A 486 -6.09 -2.15 -1.95
CA GLU A 486 -6.93 -2.71 -3.01
C GLU A 486 -6.80 -4.25 -3.06
N GLU A 487 -7.59 -4.93 -2.22
CA GLU A 487 -7.52 -6.39 -2.05
C GLU A 487 -7.96 -7.14 -3.31
N GLY A 488 -9.03 -6.71 -3.98
CA GLY A 488 -9.55 -7.41 -5.15
C GLY A 488 -8.60 -7.36 -6.36
N LEU A 489 -7.88 -6.25 -6.55
CA LEU A 489 -6.84 -6.18 -7.59
C LEU A 489 -5.65 -7.07 -7.24
N PHE A 490 -5.25 -7.12 -5.97
CA PHE A 490 -4.24 -8.07 -5.52
C PHE A 490 -4.65 -9.52 -5.84
N GLU A 491 -5.88 -9.92 -5.52
CA GLU A 491 -6.39 -11.28 -5.79
C GLU A 491 -6.40 -11.60 -7.28
N THR A 492 -6.79 -10.63 -8.12
CA THR A 492 -6.80 -10.78 -9.58
C THR A 492 -5.38 -11.00 -10.13
N LEU A 493 -4.42 -10.19 -9.68
CA LEU A 493 -3.01 -10.31 -10.07
C LEU A 493 -2.40 -11.62 -9.59
N SER A 494 -2.60 -11.98 -8.32
CA SER A 494 -2.04 -13.20 -7.73
C SER A 494 -2.64 -14.44 -8.36
N SER A 495 -3.93 -14.44 -8.67
CA SER A 495 -4.61 -15.57 -9.34
C SER A 495 -4.12 -15.74 -10.77
N HIS A 496 -3.99 -14.65 -11.53
CA HIS A 496 -3.41 -14.68 -12.88
C HIS A 496 -1.99 -15.25 -12.86
N ASN A 497 -1.12 -14.72 -12.02
CA ASN A 497 0.27 -15.19 -11.92
C ASN A 497 0.35 -16.65 -11.46
N SER A 498 -0.49 -17.07 -10.52
CA SER A 498 -0.58 -18.46 -10.08
C SER A 498 -1.00 -19.39 -11.21
N ALA A 499 -1.96 -18.98 -12.05
CA ALA A 499 -2.39 -19.74 -13.21
C ALA A 499 -1.29 -19.85 -14.28
N GLN A 500 -0.46 -18.82 -14.46
CA GLN A 500 0.69 -18.86 -15.37
C GLN A 500 1.82 -19.74 -14.83
N MET A 501 2.13 -19.63 -13.54
CA MET A 501 3.12 -20.51 -12.89
C MET A 501 2.70 -21.98 -12.92
N ALA A 502 1.40 -22.27 -12.81
CA ALA A 502 0.89 -23.65 -12.92
C ALA A 502 1.10 -24.29 -14.31
N ARG A 503 1.36 -23.48 -15.34
CA ARG A 503 1.71 -23.95 -16.70
C ARG A 503 3.21 -24.15 -16.89
N CYS A 504 4.03 -23.78 -15.91
CA CYS A 504 5.47 -23.88 -15.97
C CYS A 504 5.95 -25.11 -15.18
N ASP A 505 6.98 -25.78 -15.69
CA ASP A 505 7.64 -26.90 -15.01
C ASP A 505 8.99 -26.43 -14.44
N PHE A 506 9.09 -26.38 -13.10
CA PHE A 506 10.25 -25.84 -12.40
C PHE A 506 10.37 -26.30 -10.93
N ASP A 507 11.61 -26.34 -10.43
CA ASP A 507 11.95 -26.83 -9.08
C ASP A 507 11.77 -25.74 -8.02
N TRP A 508 12.25 -24.52 -8.28
CA TRP A 508 12.22 -23.42 -7.31
C TRP A 508 12.05 -22.04 -7.95
N LEU A 509 11.68 -21.05 -7.14
CA LEU A 509 11.43 -19.67 -7.55
C LEU A 509 12.56 -18.74 -7.12
N VAL A 510 12.95 -17.83 -8.00
CA VAL A 510 13.88 -16.74 -7.69
C VAL A 510 13.27 -15.39 -8.04
N THR A 511 13.64 -14.36 -7.30
CA THR A 511 13.32 -12.97 -7.64
C THR A 511 14.43 -12.03 -7.19
N THR A 512 14.57 -10.91 -7.90
CA THR A 512 15.48 -9.81 -7.59
C THR A 512 14.83 -8.70 -6.78
N ASP A 513 13.51 -8.77 -6.57
CA ASP A 513 12.76 -7.75 -5.83
C ASP A 513 12.28 -8.30 -4.47
N PRO A 514 12.73 -7.71 -3.35
CA PRO A 514 12.23 -8.07 -2.02
C PRO A 514 10.72 -7.92 -1.83
N HIS A 515 10.06 -7.03 -2.55
CA HIS A 515 8.60 -6.87 -2.48
C HIS A 515 7.90 -8.07 -3.13
N SER A 516 8.30 -8.43 -4.36
CA SER A 516 7.85 -9.65 -5.02
C SER A 516 8.17 -10.90 -4.18
N LEU A 517 9.36 -10.99 -3.60
CA LEU A 517 9.74 -12.08 -2.68
C LEU A 517 8.72 -12.21 -1.54
N ASN A 518 8.41 -11.09 -0.89
CA ASN A 518 7.52 -11.09 0.26
C ASN A 518 6.13 -11.62 -0.09
N THR A 519 5.57 -11.13 -1.20
CA THR A 519 4.23 -11.52 -1.62
C THR A 519 4.17 -12.95 -2.15
N LEU A 520 5.13 -13.36 -2.99
CA LEU A 520 5.23 -14.74 -3.46
C LEU A 520 5.38 -15.71 -2.30
N ARG A 521 6.24 -15.42 -1.32
CA ARG A 521 6.52 -16.32 -0.20
C ARG A 521 5.39 -16.38 0.83
N ASN A 522 4.74 -15.23 1.11
CA ASN A 522 3.86 -15.12 2.27
C ASN A 522 2.37 -15.01 1.94
N GLU A 523 2.00 -14.70 0.69
CA GLU A 523 0.63 -14.26 0.35
C GLU A 523 0.02 -14.95 -0.88
N TYR A 524 0.80 -15.62 -1.73
CA TYR A 524 0.28 -16.36 -2.91
C TYR A 524 -0.38 -17.71 -2.58
N GLY A 525 -0.50 -18.04 -1.29
CA GLY A 525 -1.24 -19.22 -0.83
C GLY A 525 -0.69 -20.52 -1.42
N ALA A 526 -1.59 -21.40 -1.86
CA ALA A 526 -1.25 -22.75 -2.33
C ALA A 526 -0.29 -22.77 -3.52
N ALA A 527 -0.23 -21.72 -4.34
CA ALA A 527 0.64 -21.67 -5.52
C ALA A 527 2.14 -21.73 -5.16
N THR A 528 2.51 -21.22 -3.97
CA THR A 528 3.91 -21.05 -3.55
C THR A 528 4.20 -21.57 -2.14
N LYS A 529 3.17 -21.96 -1.35
CA LYS A 529 3.29 -22.35 0.06
C LYS A 529 4.42 -23.34 0.35
N ASP A 530 4.56 -24.36 -0.49
CA ASP A 530 5.52 -25.46 -0.31
C ASP A 530 6.71 -25.36 -1.28
N ARG A 531 6.83 -24.23 -2.01
CA ARG A 531 7.92 -23.99 -2.96
C ARG A 531 9.04 -23.17 -2.31
N LYS A 532 10.28 -23.48 -2.70
CA LYS A 532 11.45 -22.68 -2.31
C LYS A 532 11.43 -21.37 -3.09
N VAL A 533 11.10 -20.25 -2.43
CA VAL A 533 11.12 -18.90 -3.01
C VAL A 533 12.32 -18.12 -2.48
N LEU A 534 13.34 -17.90 -3.31
CA LEU A 534 14.60 -17.27 -2.93
C LEU A 534 14.73 -15.85 -3.50
N HIS A 535 15.45 -15.02 -2.76
CA HIS A 535 16.01 -13.79 -3.29
C HIS A 535 17.36 -14.08 -3.93
N TYR A 536 17.70 -13.39 -5.02
CA TYR A 536 18.96 -13.62 -5.74
C TYR A 536 20.21 -13.52 -4.85
N THR A 537 20.19 -12.67 -3.81
CA THR A 537 21.31 -12.52 -2.86
C THR A 537 21.64 -13.82 -2.13
N LYS A 538 20.63 -14.65 -1.81
CA LYS A 538 20.84 -15.96 -1.19
C LYS A 538 21.48 -16.94 -2.17
N VAL A 539 21.08 -16.90 -3.44
CA VAL A 539 21.67 -17.72 -4.52
C VAL A 539 23.13 -17.35 -4.71
N LEU A 540 23.45 -16.06 -4.80
CA LEU A 540 24.82 -15.58 -4.94
C LEU A 540 25.69 -15.91 -3.73
N ALA A 541 25.16 -15.78 -2.50
CA ALA A 541 25.88 -16.16 -1.29
C ALA A 541 26.29 -17.63 -1.34
N ASP A 542 25.34 -18.52 -1.64
CA ASP A 542 25.58 -19.97 -1.68
C ASP A 542 26.57 -20.36 -2.79
N TRP A 543 26.55 -19.67 -3.94
CA TRP A 543 27.45 -19.94 -5.05
C TRP A 543 28.88 -19.43 -4.83
N LEU A 544 29.04 -18.29 -4.16
CA LEU A 544 30.36 -17.80 -3.79
C LEU A 544 30.97 -18.70 -2.70
N GLU A 545 30.19 -19.12 -1.71
CA GLU A 545 30.64 -20.02 -0.64
C GLU A 545 31.01 -21.41 -1.16
N SER A 546 30.24 -21.96 -2.11
CA SER A 546 30.52 -23.26 -2.72
C SER A 546 31.62 -23.22 -3.81
N GLY A 547 32.08 -22.03 -4.18
CA GLY A 547 33.05 -21.85 -5.28
C GLY A 547 32.46 -22.07 -6.68
N ARG A 548 31.13 -22.14 -6.80
CA ARG A 548 30.39 -22.17 -8.08
C ARG A 548 30.56 -20.86 -8.84
N LEU A 549 30.61 -19.73 -8.12
CA LEU A 549 31.14 -18.47 -8.61
C LEU A 549 32.49 -18.21 -7.94
N LYS A 550 33.53 -17.91 -8.73
CA LYS A 550 34.88 -17.68 -8.23
C LYS A 550 35.25 -16.21 -8.33
N VAL A 551 35.64 -15.63 -7.20
CA VAL A 551 36.17 -14.27 -7.14
C VAL A 551 37.58 -14.27 -7.72
N THR A 552 37.76 -13.58 -8.84
CA THR A 552 39.07 -13.43 -9.51
C THR A 552 39.77 -12.15 -9.11
N LYS A 553 38.99 -11.13 -8.73
CA LYS A 553 39.46 -9.80 -8.32
C LYS A 553 38.72 -9.36 -7.05
N PRO A 554 39.27 -9.64 -5.86
CA PRO A 554 38.76 -9.05 -4.63
C PRO A 554 38.73 -7.51 -4.74
N LEU A 555 37.61 -6.89 -4.39
CA LEU A 555 37.38 -5.48 -4.72
C LEU A 555 38.16 -4.51 -3.85
N GLY A 556 38.42 -4.83 -2.59
CA GLY A 556 39.10 -3.94 -1.63
C GLY A 556 38.35 -2.62 -1.39
N LYS A 557 37.06 -2.56 -1.73
CA LYS A 557 36.20 -1.37 -1.56
C LYS A 557 35.64 -1.32 -0.16
N ARG A 558 35.56 -0.13 0.41
CA ARG A 558 34.87 0.14 1.68
C ARG A 558 33.42 0.46 1.38
N VAL A 559 32.50 -0.38 1.85
CA VAL A 559 31.09 -0.33 1.47
C VAL A 559 30.19 -0.24 2.69
N THR A 560 29.03 0.40 2.53
CA THR A 560 27.92 0.29 3.50
C THR A 560 26.73 -0.39 2.86
N TYR A 561 25.92 -1.10 3.64
CA TYR A 561 24.73 -1.79 3.15
C TYR A 561 23.44 -1.19 3.72
N HIS A 562 22.43 -1.04 2.86
CA HIS A 562 21.06 -0.78 3.28
C HIS A 562 20.25 -2.06 3.31
N ASP A 563 19.72 -2.43 4.47
CA ASP A 563 18.77 -3.54 4.60
C ASP A 563 17.38 -3.15 4.06
N PRO A 564 16.93 -3.68 2.90
CA PRO A 564 15.60 -3.40 2.38
C PRO A 564 14.54 -3.92 3.34
N CYS A 565 13.50 -3.12 3.59
CA CYS A 565 12.50 -3.46 4.60
C CYS A 565 11.81 -4.81 4.33
N HIS A 566 11.52 -5.12 3.06
CA HIS A 566 10.85 -6.37 2.68
C HIS A 566 11.79 -7.59 2.74
N LEU A 567 13.10 -7.43 2.54
CA LEU A 567 14.07 -8.54 2.69
C LEU A 567 14.36 -8.80 4.17
N GLY A 568 14.71 -7.74 4.89
CA GLY A 568 15.08 -7.79 6.30
C GLY A 568 13.89 -7.94 7.24
N ARG A 569 13.16 -6.85 7.54
CA ARG A 569 12.12 -6.88 8.60
C ARG A 569 11.00 -7.88 8.32
N LEU A 570 10.58 -8.00 7.07
CA LEU A 570 9.44 -8.85 6.70
C LEU A 570 9.82 -10.31 6.48
N ASN A 571 11.00 -10.58 5.91
CA ASN A 571 11.43 -11.95 5.56
C ASN A 571 12.60 -12.49 6.40
N LYS A 572 13.11 -11.70 7.33
CA LYS A 572 14.18 -12.02 8.28
C LYS A 572 15.50 -12.43 7.61
N GLU A 573 15.73 -11.99 6.38
CA GLU A 573 16.99 -12.22 5.66
C GLU A 573 17.88 -10.99 5.78
N TYR A 574 18.95 -11.13 6.56
CA TYR A 574 19.95 -10.07 6.79
C TYR A 574 21.35 -10.51 6.39
N ASP A 575 21.64 -11.80 6.40
CA ASP A 575 23.02 -12.28 6.39
C ASP A 575 23.51 -12.60 4.98
N ALA A 576 22.65 -13.09 4.08
CA ALA A 576 23.07 -13.40 2.71
C ALA A 576 23.75 -12.22 1.98
N PRO A 577 23.23 -10.98 1.99
CA PRO A 577 23.91 -9.84 1.35
C PRO A 577 25.29 -9.55 1.96
N ARG A 578 25.42 -9.68 3.28
CA ARG A 578 26.67 -9.43 4.01
C ARG A 578 27.73 -10.47 3.68
N ARG A 579 27.34 -11.75 3.62
CA ARG A 579 28.23 -12.86 3.22
C ARG A 579 28.72 -12.70 1.77
N VAL A 580 27.87 -12.20 0.87
CA VAL A 580 28.28 -11.87 -0.50
C VAL A 580 29.34 -10.76 -0.50
N LEU A 581 29.11 -9.65 0.22
CA LEU A 581 30.05 -8.53 0.30
C LEU A 581 31.42 -8.95 0.87
N GLU A 582 31.42 -9.78 1.90
CA GLU A 582 32.64 -10.34 2.48
C GLU A 582 33.36 -11.26 1.49
N ALA A 583 32.63 -12.15 0.81
CA ALA A 583 33.20 -13.09 -0.15
C ALA A 583 33.86 -12.39 -1.35
N ILE A 584 33.33 -11.26 -1.81
CA ILE A 584 33.91 -10.47 -2.91
C ILE A 584 35.04 -9.52 -2.46
N GLY A 585 35.44 -9.57 -1.19
CA GLY A 585 36.57 -8.82 -0.64
C GLY A 585 36.27 -7.34 -0.38
N CYS A 586 35.03 -6.99 -0.04
CA CYS A 586 34.68 -5.64 0.43
C CYS A 586 34.84 -5.51 1.95
N GLU A 587 35.24 -4.33 2.42
CA GLU A 587 35.18 -3.96 3.83
C GLU A 587 33.81 -3.37 4.15
N LEU A 588 32.94 -4.13 4.83
CA LEU A 588 31.60 -3.68 5.22
C LEU A 588 31.64 -2.80 6.47
N VAL A 589 31.18 -1.56 6.34
CA VAL A 589 30.95 -0.60 7.42
C VAL A 589 29.46 -0.41 7.61
N GLU A 590 28.93 -0.82 8.76
CA GLU A 590 27.50 -0.73 9.06
C GLU A 590 27.09 0.68 9.48
N MET A 591 25.99 1.17 8.90
CA MET A 591 25.30 2.36 9.41
C MET A 591 24.74 2.09 10.83
N PRO A 592 24.65 3.12 11.70
CA PRO A 592 24.08 2.97 13.06
C PRO A 592 22.69 2.32 13.08
N ARG A 593 21.85 2.63 12.09
CA ARG A 593 20.57 1.97 11.84
C ARG A 593 20.73 0.91 10.75
N SER A 594 20.99 -0.33 11.16
CA SER A 594 21.08 -1.49 10.28
C SER A 594 20.18 -2.65 10.75
N ARG A 595 20.10 -3.71 9.95
CA ARG A 595 19.27 -4.91 10.17
C ARG A 595 17.81 -4.58 10.48
N ASP A 596 17.27 -5.08 11.58
CA ASP A 596 15.89 -4.83 12.02
C ASP A 596 15.64 -3.36 12.39
N ASN A 597 16.71 -2.59 12.64
CA ASN A 597 16.69 -1.14 12.90
C ASN A 597 16.87 -0.27 11.65
N SER A 598 17.10 -0.86 10.47
CA SER A 598 17.29 -0.11 9.21
C SER A 598 16.14 0.86 8.93
N PHE A 599 16.43 2.05 8.42
CA PHE A 599 15.38 3.01 8.05
C PHE A 599 14.69 2.60 6.74
N CYS A 600 13.64 3.32 6.33
CA CYS A 600 12.95 3.03 5.07
C CYS A 600 13.45 3.96 3.96
N CYS A 601 13.51 3.48 2.72
CA CYS A 601 13.77 4.29 1.52
C CYS A 601 12.63 5.28 1.18
N GLY A 602 11.42 5.07 1.70
CA GLY A 602 10.25 5.89 1.41
C GLY A 602 9.28 5.35 0.35
N ALA A 603 9.66 4.33 -0.42
CA ALA A 603 8.83 3.82 -1.53
C ALA A 603 7.64 2.93 -1.12
N GLY A 604 7.73 2.24 0.03
CA GLY A 604 6.73 1.25 0.44
C GLY A 604 5.34 1.83 0.72
N GLY A 605 4.33 0.96 0.75
CA GLY A 605 2.97 1.35 1.12
C GLY A 605 2.26 2.24 0.09
N GLY A 606 2.66 2.17 -1.19
CA GLY A 606 2.12 2.97 -2.29
C GLY A 606 2.78 4.35 -2.49
N ARG A 607 3.72 4.71 -1.60
CA ARG A 607 4.34 6.04 -1.57
C ARG A 607 5.26 6.32 -2.75
N ILE A 608 5.75 5.29 -3.44
CA ILE A 608 6.51 5.47 -4.68
C ILE A 608 5.70 6.18 -5.77
N TRP A 609 4.36 6.13 -5.71
CA TRP A 609 3.45 6.78 -6.66
C TRP A 609 2.76 8.01 -6.09
N THR A 610 2.94 8.31 -4.80
CA THR A 610 2.27 9.43 -4.14
C THR A 610 3.26 10.55 -3.88
N PRO A 611 2.91 11.81 -4.19
CA PRO A 611 3.75 12.94 -3.85
C PRO A 611 4.13 13.01 -2.37
N ASP A 612 5.34 13.48 -2.09
CA ASP A 612 5.80 13.81 -0.75
C ASP A 612 5.20 15.14 -0.26
N PRO A 613 4.90 15.28 1.05
CA PRO A 613 4.45 16.56 1.58
C PRO A 613 5.46 17.68 1.25
N PRO A 614 5.00 18.90 0.97
CA PRO A 614 5.90 20.00 0.66
C PRO A 614 6.75 20.37 1.88
N GLY A 615 8.02 20.71 1.64
CA GLY A 615 8.93 21.22 2.67
C GLY A 615 9.41 20.21 3.70
N VAL A 616 9.13 18.92 3.53
CA VAL A 616 9.67 17.85 4.38
C VAL A 616 10.78 17.07 3.68
N GLU A 617 11.79 16.71 4.44
CA GLU A 617 12.87 15.86 3.95
C GLU A 617 12.35 14.42 3.75
N LYS A 618 12.80 13.73 2.69
CA LYS A 618 12.39 12.34 2.45
C LYS A 618 13.16 11.37 3.35
N PRO A 619 12.57 10.22 3.74
CA PRO A 619 13.29 9.18 4.48
C PRO A 619 14.59 8.70 3.79
N SER A 620 14.64 8.70 2.46
CA SER A 620 15.83 8.35 1.69
C SER A 620 16.98 9.35 1.85
N HIS A 621 16.70 10.64 2.00
CA HIS A 621 17.73 11.68 2.20
C HIS A 621 18.39 11.52 3.56
N SER A 622 17.60 11.29 4.61
CA SER A 622 18.12 10.97 5.95
C SER A 622 19.07 9.77 5.92
N ARG A 623 18.84 8.79 5.04
CA ARG A 623 19.74 7.65 4.84
C ARG A 623 21.02 7.98 4.09
N MET A 624 20.98 8.89 3.12
CA MET A 624 22.19 9.38 2.46
C MET A 624 23.07 10.17 3.44
N HIS A 625 22.47 11.02 4.27
CA HIS A 625 23.19 11.72 5.35
C HIS A 625 23.83 10.75 6.36
N GLU A 626 23.10 9.70 6.76
CA GLU A 626 23.63 8.67 7.66
C GLU A 626 24.80 7.88 7.05
N ALA A 627 24.74 7.59 5.75
CA ALA A 627 25.84 6.95 5.04
C ALA A 627 27.06 7.88 4.92
N ALA A 628 26.84 9.14 4.54
CA ALA A 628 27.90 10.14 4.44
C ALA A 628 28.62 10.37 5.78
N ALA A 629 27.91 10.30 6.89
CA ALA A 629 28.46 10.44 8.23
C ALA A 629 29.44 9.33 8.63
N LEU A 630 29.46 8.19 7.94
CA LEU A 630 30.47 7.14 8.14
C LEU A 630 31.86 7.56 7.63
N GLY A 631 31.93 8.55 6.73
CA GLY A 631 33.14 8.95 5.99
C GLY A 631 33.69 7.85 5.08
N ASN A 632 34.60 8.20 4.16
CA ASN A 632 35.42 7.29 3.34
C ASN A 632 34.73 5.97 2.89
N ILE A 633 33.49 6.02 2.43
CA ILE A 633 32.80 4.87 1.84
C ILE A 633 32.84 5.02 0.32
N ASP A 634 33.19 3.97 -0.40
CA ASP A 634 33.21 3.97 -1.86
C ASP A 634 31.80 3.75 -2.42
N VAL A 635 31.05 2.82 -1.80
CA VAL A 635 29.75 2.35 -2.33
C VAL A 635 28.70 2.21 -1.23
N PHE A 636 27.53 2.78 -1.48
CA PHE A 636 26.28 2.48 -0.79
C PHE A 636 25.55 1.36 -1.53
N VAL A 637 25.47 0.19 -0.89
CA VAL A 637 24.94 -1.04 -1.48
C VAL A 637 23.48 -1.25 -1.09
N THR A 638 22.66 -1.59 -2.08
CA THR A 638 21.30 -2.09 -1.88
C THR A 638 21.06 -3.36 -2.71
N CYS A 639 19.93 -4.02 -2.51
CA CYS A 639 19.51 -5.20 -3.27
C CYS A 639 17.99 -5.21 -3.50
N CYS A 640 17.42 -4.01 -3.64
CA CYS A 640 16.01 -3.79 -3.91
C CYS A 640 15.91 -2.80 -5.08
N PRO A 641 15.23 -3.15 -6.19
CA PRO A 641 15.13 -2.27 -7.36
C PRO A 641 14.53 -0.90 -7.02
N LYS A 642 13.53 -0.85 -6.15
CA LYS A 642 12.93 0.43 -5.71
C LYS A 642 13.89 1.25 -4.84
N ASP A 643 14.64 0.59 -3.97
CA ASP A 643 15.62 1.28 -3.12
C ASP A 643 16.73 1.88 -3.97
N LEU A 644 17.15 1.18 -5.04
CA LEU A 644 18.14 1.67 -6.00
C LEU A 644 17.70 2.99 -6.62
N THR A 645 16.49 3.04 -7.20
CA THR A 645 15.91 4.28 -7.73
C THR A 645 15.82 5.37 -6.66
N MET A 646 15.26 5.05 -5.49
CA MET A 646 15.06 6.04 -4.42
C MET A 646 16.35 6.62 -3.86
N PHE A 647 17.41 5.82 -3.74
CA PHE A 647 18.69 6.28 -3.20
C PHE A 647 19.57 6.95 -4.25
N GLU A 648 19.49 6.56 -5.52
CA GLU A 648 20.17 7.31 -6.58
C GLU A 648 19.66 8.75 -6.67
N ASP A 649 18.34 8.93 -6.63
CA ASP A 649 17.73 10.26 -6.60
C ASP A 649 18.06 11.00 -5.31
N ALA A 650 17.94 10.34 -4.16
CA ALA A 650 18.27 10.96 -2.88
C ALA A 650 19.72 11.40 -2.79
N ARG A 651 20.67 10.61 -3.31
CA ARG A 651 22.10 10.95 -3.33
C ARG A 651 22.37 12.26 -4.06
N LYS A 652 21.68 12.48 -5.18
CA LYS A 652 21.76 13.72 -5.96
C LYS A 652 21.09 14.88 -5.21
N ALA A 653 19.85 14.68 -4.76
CA ALA A 653 19.05 15.72 -4.13
C ALA A 653 19.58 16.17 -2.75
N SER A 654 20.32 15.31 -2.04
CA SER A 654 20.92 15.62 -0.73
C SER A 654 22.36 16.13 -0.82
N GLY A 655 22.94 16.27 -2.02
CA GLY A 655 24.28 16.82 -2.23
C GLY A 655 25.43 15.85 -1.98
N HIS A 656 25.16 14.54 -1.93
CA HIS A 656 26.15 13.48 -1.64
C HIS A 656 26.72 12.82 -2.89
N GLU A 657 26.65 13.48 -4.05
CA GLU A 657 27.10 12.91 -5.33
C GLU A 657 28.62 12.62 -5.40
N LYS A 658 29.40 13.32 -4.57
CA LYS A 658 30.86 13.21 -4.53
C LYS A 658 31.36 12.27 -3.44
N ASP A 659 30.48 11.84 -2.54
CA ASP A 659 30.88 11.11 -1.33
C ASP A 659 30.97 9.60 -1.57
N PHE A 660 30.04 9.04 -2.34
CA PHE A 660 29.98 7.61 -2.69
C PHE A 660 29.07 7.39 -3.91
N VAL A 661 29.11 6.18 -4.48
CA VAL A 661 28.14 5.74 -5.51
C VAL A 661 27.09 4.81 -4.90
N VAL A 662 25.88 4.80 -5.46
CA VAL A 662 24.85 3.83 -5.10
C VAL A 662 24.88 2.70 -6.13
N SER A 663 24.92 1.45 -5.66
CA SER A 663 25.00 0.28 -6.55
C SER A 663 24.21 -0.90 -6.00
N ASP A 664 23.71 -1.73 -6.91
CA ASP A 664 23.14 -3.03 -6.54
C ASP A 664 24.25 -4.03 -6.22
N LEU A 665 24.02 -4.90 -5.25
CA LEU A 665 24.96 -5.96 -4.87
C LEU A 665 25.42 -6.81 -6.06
N ALA A 666 24.56 -7.07 -7.05
CA ALA A 666 24.88 -7.86 -8.24
C ALA A 666 26.00 -7.24 -9.08
N GLU A 667 26.06 -5.90 -9.16
CA GLU A 667 27.06 -5.19 -9.96
C GLU A 667 28.45 -5.36 -9.34
N LEU A 668 28.55 -5.31 -8.02
CA LEU A 668 29.79 -5.58 -7.30
C LEU A 668 30.23 -7.04 -7.46
N VAL A 669 29.30 -7.99 -7.41
CA VAL A 669 29.62 -9.41 -7.67
C VAL A 669 30.16 -9.59 -9.09
N ALA A 670 29.51 -8.95 -10.08
CA ALA A 670 29.96 -9.00 -11.47
C ALA A 670 31.37 -8.39 -11.65
N GLU A 671 31.67 -7.29 -10.97
CA GLU A 671 33.01 -6.69 -10.98
C GLU A 671 34.06 -7.63 -10.34
N ALA A 672 33.72 -8.27 -9.23
CA ALA A 672 34.64 -9.08 -8.44
C ALA A 672 35.03 -10.42 -9.09
N ILE A 673 34.13 -10.97 -9.91
CA ILE A 673 34.41 -12.16 -10.72
C ILE A 673 34.92 -11.81 -12.12
N GLU A 674 35.15 -10.51 -12.38
CA GLU A 674 35.49 -9.96 -13.70
C GLU A 674 34.59 -10.53 -14.79
N LEU A 675 33.28 -10.37 -14.62
CA LEU A 675 32.25 -10.84 -15.53
C LEU A 675 32.40 -10.14 -16.88
N LYS A 676 33.34 -10.60 -17.69
CA LYS A 676 33.49 -10.23 -19.09
C LYS A 676 32.20 -10.64 -19.80
N ALA A 677 31.72 -9.81 -20.73
CA ALA A 677 30.77 -10.28 -21.73
C ALA A 677 31.31 -11.63 -22.24
N ILE A 678 30.53 -12.68 -22.01
CA ILE A 678 31.00 -14.07 -22.04
C ILE A 678 31.82 -14.28 -23.33
N PRO A 679 33.09 -14.76 -23.25
CA PRO A 679 33.91 -14.96 -24.44
C PRO A 679 33.19 -15.88 -25.42
N ALA A 680 33.40 -15.65 -26.72
CA ALA A 680 32.81 -16.34 -27.88
C ALA A 680 33.06 -17.87 -27.97
N GLY A 681 33.37 -18.55 -26.86
CA GLY A 681 33.62 -19.99 -26.77
C GLY A 681 32.36 -20.88 -26.82
N TYR A 682 31.15 -20.30 -26.94
CA TYR A 682 29.89 -21.03 -27.13
C TYR A 682 29.31 -20.86 -28.54
N LEU A 683 30.17 -20.65 -29.53
CA LEU A 683 29.82 -20.58 -30.94
C LEU A 683 29.24 -21.87 -31.59
N PRO A 684 29.25 -23.11 -31.04
CA PRO A 684 28.76 -24.25 -31.83
C PRO A 684 27.26 -24.19 -32.14
N ASP A 685 26.45 -23.53 -31.30
CA ASP A 685 24.99 -23.52 -31.47
C ASP A 685 24.49 -22.35 -32.34
N LEU A 686 25.25 -21.25 -32.35
CA LEU A 686 24.97 -20.09 -33.18
C LEU A 686 25.58 -20.27 -34.58
N ALA A 687 26.75 -20.90 -34.70
CA ALA A 687 27.34 -21.25 -36.00
C ALA A 687 26.47 -22.25 -36.77
N ASN A 688 25.83 -23.21 -36.09
CA ASN A 688 24.87 -24.13 -36.72
C ASN A 688 23.58 -23.42 -37.15
N ARG A 689 23.03 -22.52 -36.33
CA ARG A 689 21.83 -21.73 -36.68
C ARG A 689 22.10 -20.65 -37.75
N ILE A 690 23.33 -20.13 -37.81
CA ILE A 690 23.79 -19.24 -38.88
C ILE A 690 24.05 -20.06 -40.16
N ALA A 691 24.59 -21.27 -40.07
CA ALA A 691 24.78 -22.17 -41.21
C ALA A 691 23.44 -22.61 -41.82
N GLU A 692 22.41 -22.88 -41.00
CA GLU A 692 21.03 -23.16 -41.47
C GLU A 692 20.41 -21.93 -42.15
N ARG A 693 20.55 -20.73 -41.56
CA ARG A 693 20.06 -19.48 -42.17
C ARG A 693 20.86 -19.03 -43.41
N LEU A 694 22.11 -19.46 -43.55
CA LEU A 694 22.91 -19.24 -44.76
C LEU A 694 22.57 -20.25 -45.85
N ALA A 695 22.19 -21.49 -45.50
CA ALA A 695 21.69 -22.46 -46.47
C ALA A 695 20.41 -21.94 -47.16
N ASP A 696 19.49 -21.34 -46.41
CA ASP A 696 18.27 -20.72 -46.98
C ASP A 696 18.59 -19.52 -47.88
N LYS A 697 19.61 -18.73 -47.53
CA LYS A 697 20.07 -17.58 -48.35
C LYS A 697 20.88 -17.99 -49.57
N VAL A 698 21.57 -19.13 -49.55
CA VAL A 698 22.29 -19.69 -50.70
C VAL A 698 21.31 -20.36 -51.66
N VAL A 699 20.29 -21.07 -51.15
CA VAL A 699 19.18 -21.59 -51.98
C VAL A 699 18.41 -20.46 -52.66
N ALA A 700 18.12 -19.36 -51.94
CA ALA A 700 17.48 -18.17 -52.52
C ALA A 700 18.34 -17.42 -53.56
N ARG A 701 19.66 -17.65 -53.60
CA ARG A 701 20.61 -16.97 -54.50
C ARG A 701 21.09 -17.83 -55.68
N VAL A 702 21.13 -19.15 -55.52
CA VAL A 702 21.57 -20.11 -56.55
C VAL A 702 20.40 -20.61 -57.41
N VAL A 703 19.20 -20.76 -56.85
CA VAL A 703 18.00 -21.16 -57.62
C VAL A 703 17.67 -20.18 -58.76
N PRO A 704 17.76 -18.84 -58.58
CA PRO A 704 17.56 -17.90 -59.69
C PRO A 704 18.62 -18.03 -60.80
N GLN A 705 19.88 -18.32 -60.45
CA GLN A 705 20.99 -18.43 -61.41
C GLN A 705 20.95 -19.73 -62.24
N VAL A 706 20.45 -20.82 -61.66
CA VAL A 706 20.20 -22.08 -62.40
C VAL A 706 18.95 -21.95 -63.29
N LEU A 707 17.95 -21.16 -62.87
CA LEU A 707 16.77 -20.85 -63.67
C LEU A 707 17.13 -19.95 -64.88
N GLU A 708 18.05 -18.99 -64.71
CA GLU A 708 18.60 -18.11 -65.76
C GLU A 708 19.36 -18.90 -66.84
N ALA A 709 20.12 -19.92 -66.44
CA ALA A 709 20.81 -20.82 -67.39
C ALA A 709 19.84 -21.72 -68.18
N LEU A 710 18.67 -22.06 -67.61
CA LEU A 710 17.62 -22.84 -68.27
C LEU A 710 16.67 -21.99 -69.12
N THR A 711 16.58 -20.67 -68.90
CA THR A 711 15.80 -19.74 -69.74
C THR A 711 16.54 -19.28 -70.99
N ALA A 712 17.86 -19.52 -71.08
CA ALA A 712 18.69 -19.24 -72.25
C ALA A 712 18.42 -20.16 -73.47
N GLN A 713 17.30 -20.89 -73.51
CA GLN A 713 16.82 -21.62 -74.70
C GLN A 713 15.44 -21.17 -75.19
N ALA A 714 14.86 -20.09 -74.64
CA ALA A 714 13.53 -19.62 -75.01
C ALA A 714 13.48 -18.74 -76.28
N HIS A 715 14.39 -18.91 -77.24
CA HIS A 715 14.47 -18.10 -78.47
C HIS A 715 13.45 -18.48 -79.56
N LEU A 716 12.40 -19.25 -79.25
CA LEU A 716 11.52 -19.85 -80.26
C LEU A 716 10.08 -19.32 -80.29
N LEU A 717 9.74 -18.20 -79.63
CA LEU A 717 8.37 -17.66 -79.70
C LEU A 717 8.33 -16.14 -79.99
N PRO A 718 7.41 -15.65 -80.86
CA PRO A 718 7.42 -14.28 -81.36
C PRO A 718 6.73 -13.26 -80.44
N ALA A 719 7.05 -11.98 -80.69
CA ALA A 719 6.93 -10.82 -79.82
C ALA A 719 5.52 -10.21 -79.64
N VAL A 720 5.32 -9.55 -78.49
CA VAL A 720 4.20 -8.65 -78.13
C VAL A 720 4.80 -7.34 -77.56
N PRO A 721 4.26 -6.14 -77.87
CA PRO A 721 4.99 -4.86 -77.77
C PRO A 721 5.01 -4.21 -76.38
N GLU A 722 5.96 -3.27 -76.24
CA GLU A 722 6.49 -2.65 -75.01
C GLU A 722 5.64 -1.45 -74.49
N PRO A 723 5.51 -1.21 -73.17
CA PRO A 723 4.93 -0.01 -72.60
C PRO A 723 5.95 1.14 -72.40
N PRO A 724 5.51 2.42 -72.41
CA PRO A 724 6.40 3.58 -72.51
C PRO A 724 7.06 4.00 -71.20
N GLN A 725 8.26 4.57 -71.32
CA GLN A 725 9.08 5.11 -70.23
C GLN A 725 8.54 6.44 -69.63
N PRO A 726 8.78 6.69 -68.33
CA PRO A 726 8.48 7.97 -67.70
C PRO A 726 9.58 9.03 -67.99
N PRO A 727 9.22 10.33 -68.10
CA PRO A 727 10.17 11.39 -68.44
C PRO A 727 10.98 11.91 -67.23
N ALA A 728 12.14 12.49 -67.55
CA ALA A 728 13.15 13.03 -66.64
C ALA A 728 12.75 14.36 -65.97
N PRO A 729 13.34 14.70 -64.80
CA PRO A 729 13.01 15.93 -64.07
C PRO A 729 13.76 17.16 -64.62
N PRO A 730 13.17 18.36 -64.61
CA PRO A 730 13.88 19.60 -64.90
C PRO A 730 14.61 20.19 -63.68
N ALA A 731 15.64 20.99 -63.96
CA ALA A 731 16.57 21.65 -63.05
C ALA A 731 15.96 22.87 -62.30
N PRO A 732 16.59 23.37 -61.22
CA PRO A 732 15.99 24.37 -60.34
C PRO A 732 16.18 25.79 -60.87
N ASP A 733 15.12 26.59 -60.82
CA ASP A 733 15.21 28.05 -60.94
C ASP A 733 15.03 28.69 -59.55
N ALA A 734 15.89 29.65 -59.28
CA ALA A 734 16.03 30.37 -58.04
C ALA A 734 15.60 31.82 -58.27
N SER A 735 14.38 32.17 -57.86
CA SER A 735 14.07 33.57 -57.55
C SER A 735 12.78 33.70 -56.74
N GLY A 736 12.89 34.38 -55.60
CA GLY A 736 11.92 35.41 -55.23
C GLY A 736 10.68 34.99 -54.45
N LEU A 737 10.76 35.21 -53.14
CA LEU A 737 9.86 36.05 -52.33
C LEU A 737 8.34 35.77 -52.34
N LEU A 738 7.82 35.64 -51.10
CA LEU A 738 6.41 35.61 -50.70
C LEU A 738 5.53 36.61 -51.48
N PRO A 739 4.30 36.19 -51.86
CA PRO A 739 3.15 37.01 -51.52
C PRO A 739 1.88 36.23 -51.09
N GLU A 740 1.16 36.86 -50.16
CA GLU A 740 -0.29 36.92 -49.98
C GLU A 740 -1.17 35.71 -50.34
N VAL A 741 -1.77 35.11 -49.30
CA VAL A 741 -2.89 34.17 -49.42
C VAL A 741 -4.16 34.95 -49.75
N SER A 742 -4.33 35.34 -51.02
CA SER A 742 -5.61 35.67 -51.62
C SER A 742 -5.79 34.86 -52.91
N ALA A 743 -6.42 33.69 -52.80
CA ALA A 743 -7.21 33.04 -53.84
C ALA A 743 -7.60 31.63 -53.37
N ILE A 744 -8.81 31.52 -52.84
CA ILE A 744 -9.54 30.24 -52.80
C ILE A 744 -9.70 29.80 -54.26
N ARG A 745 -9.11 28.66 -54.63
CA ARG A 745 -9.47 27.95 -55.87
C ARG A 745 -10.94 27.53 -55.72
N ALA A 746 -11.78 27.97 -56.66
CA ALA A 746 -13.16 27.53 -56.75
C ALA A 746 -13.22 26.00 -56.82
N ALA A 747 -14.13 25.45 -56.01
CA ALA A 747 -14.56 24.06 -56.08
C ALA A 747 -15.02 23.71 -57.51
N PRO A 748 -14.95 22.44 -57.93
CA PRO A 748 -15.60 22.01 -59.17
C PRO A 748 -17.06 22.46 -59.13
N ALA A 749 -17.56 22.96 -60.27
CA ALA A 749 -18.95 23.35 -60.41
C ALA A 749 -19.83 22.15 -60.06
N LEU A 750 -20.51 22.25 -58.91
CA LEU A 750 -21.68 21.42 -58.63
C LEU A 750 -22.67 21.70 -59.75
N ASP A 751 -23.08 20.66 -60.48
CA ASP A 751 -24.27 20.73 -61.31
C ASP A 751 -25.39 21.36 -60.47
N ALA A 752 -26.06 22.36 -61.05
CA ALA A 752 -27.09 23.11 -60.38
C ALA A 752 -28.11 22.15 -59.76
N VAL A 753 -28.16 22.13 -58.42
CA VAL A 753 -29.29 21.60 -57.68
C VAL A 753 -30.53 22.33 -58.22
N PRO A 754 -31.59 21.64 -58.66
CA PRO A 754 -32.77 22.30 -59.18
C PRO A 754 -33.30 23.29 -58.14
N ASP A 755 -33.44 24.56 -58.54
CA ASP A 755 -34.15 25.57 -57.76
C ASP A 755 -35.58 25.08 -57.51
N GLY A 756 -35.84 24.55 -56.31
CA GLY A 756 -37.16 24.03 -55.96
C GLY A 756 -37.28 23.16 -54.72
N GLU A 757 -36.20 22.60 -54.17
CA GLU A 757 -36.27 21.88 -52.89
C GLU A 757 -35.63 22.73 -51.80
N ALA A 758 -36.46 23.29 -50.92
CA ALA A 758 -36.02 23.64 -49.58
C ALA A 758 -35.23 22.44 -49.02
N TRP A 759 -34.13 22.67 -48.29
CA TRP A 759 -33.48 21.62 -47.51
C TRP A 759 -34.46 21.14 -46.44
N SER A 760 -35.43 20.32 -46.83
CA SER A 760 -36.35 19.67 -45.92
C SER A 760 -35.62 18.42 -45.44
N VAL A 761 -34.76 18.61 -44.45
CA VAL A 761 -34.33 17.48 -43.65
C VAL A 761 -35.58 17.04 -42.88
N SER A 762 -36.17 15.90 -43.24
CA SER A 762 -37.25 15.34 -42.42
C SER A 762 -36.75 15.24 -40.98
N PRO A 763 -37.52 15.73 -39.99
CA PRO A 763 -37.10 15.63 -38.60
C PRO A 763 -36.84 14.16 -38.26
N VAL A 764 -35.64 13.87 -37.77
CA VAL A 764 -35.28 12.51 -37.32
C VAL A 764 -36.11 12.21 -36.08
N ALA A 765 -37.02 11.25 -36.20
CA ALA A 765 -37.84 10.82 -35.08
C ALA A 765 -37.04 9.93 -34.12
N ALA A 766 -37.50 9.84 -32.87
CA ALA A 766 -37.00 8.85 -31.93
C ALA A 766 -37.31 7.44 -32.46
N THR A 767 -36.33 6.53 -32.36
CA THR A 767 -36.51 5.14 -32.78
C THR A 767 -37.57 4.45 -31.92
N LEU A 768 -38.51 3.73 -32.55
CA LEU A 768 -39.48 2.92 -31.81
C LEU A 768 -38.80 1.66 -31.26
N ILE A 769 -38.88 1.48 -29.94
CA ILE A 769 -38.39 0.28 -29.24
C ILE A 769 -39.59 -0.51 -28.75
N THR A 770 -39.89 -1.67 -29.33
CA THR A 770 -41.13 -2.43 -29.04
C THR A 770 -41.04 -3.33 -27.81
N ASP A 771 -39.89 -3.95 -27.58
CA ASP A 771 -39.72 -5.05 -26.60
C ASP A 771 -38.80 -4.67 -25.44
N TYR A 772 -39.05 -3.52 -24.83
CA TYR A 772 -38.34 -3.08 -23.62
C TYR A 772 -39.32 -2.82 -22.47
N GLU A 773 -39.35 -3.75 -21.51
CA GLU A 773 -40.15 -3.60 -20.30
C GLU A 773 -39.51 -2.60 -19.34
N ARG A 774 -40.19 -1.46 -19.16
CA ARG A 774 -39.79 -0.38 -18.26
C ARG A 774 -39.92 -0.82 -16.80
N PRO A 775 -38.87 -0.65 -15.99
CA PRO A 775 -38.98 -0.91 -14.55
C PRO A 775 -39.46 0.33 -13.79
N GLU A 776 -40.19 0.08 -12.70
CA GLU A 776 -40.93 1.11 -11.95
C GLU A 776 -39.99 2.24 -11.48
N LYS A 777 -40.41 3.50 -11.72
CA LYS A 777 -39.63 4.69 -11.35
C LYS A 777 -40.01 5.12 -9.95
N ALA A 778 -39.13 4.88 -8.97
CA ALA A 778 -39.34 5.22 -7.56
C ALA A 778 -38.87 6.64 -7.18
N GLY A 779 -38.09 7.32 -8.03
CA GLY A 779 -37.51 8.65 -7.76
C GLY A 779 -36.89 9.30 -9.01
N PRO A 780 -36.06 10.34 -8.84
CA PRO A 780 -35.32 10.98 -9.92
C PRO A 780 -34.50 9.97 -10.73
N ARG A 781 -34.56 10.04 -12.06
CA ARG A 781 -33.84 9.12 -12.95
C ARG A 781 -32.95 9.90 -13.91
N VAL A 782 -31.66 9.57 -13.91
CA VAL A 782 -30.67 10.16 -14.82
C VAL A 782 -30.19 9.08 -15.79
N LEU A 783 -30.36 9.32 -17.08
CA LEU A 783 -29.82 8.47 -18.13
C LEU A 783 -28.43 8.98 -18.51
N VAL A 784 -27.44 8.11 -18.55
CA VAL A 784 -26.08 8.46 -18.97
C VAL A 784 -25.73 7.68 -20.23
N ALA A 785 -25.52 8.38 -21.34
CA ALA A 785 -25.01 7.74 -22.55
C ALA A 785 -23.51 7.48 -22.37
N VAL A 786 -23.11 6.22 -22.53
CA VAL A 786 -21.73 5.76 -22.46
C VAL A 786 -21.32 5.10 -23.77
N LYS A 787 -20.12 5.39 -24.24
CA LYS A 787 -19.59 4.89 -25.50
C LYS A 787 -18.34 4.03 -25.29
N HIS A 788 -18.29 2.92 -26.01
CA HIS A 788 -17.10 2.09 -26.19
C HIS A 788 -16.25 2.68 -27.33
N VAL A 789 -15.05 3.17 -27.02
CA VAL A 789 -14.18 3.89 -27.96
C VAL A 789 -12.89 3.14 -28.19
N GLY A 790 -12.46 3.03 -29.45
CA GLY A 790 -11.19 2.41 -29.82
C GLY A 790 -10.06 3.43 -29.88
N LYS A 791 -8.97 3.17 -29.14
CA LYS A 791 -7.73 3.97 -29.20
C LYS A 791 -6.74 3.32 -30.15
N LEU A 792 -6.26 4.07 -31.13
CA LEU A 792 -5.25 3.62 -32.08
C LEU A 792 -3.89 3.39 -31.42
N GLY A 793 -3.27 2.25 -31.73
CA GLY A 793 -1.86 2.01 -31.43
C GLY A 793 -0.89 2.75 -32.37
N ASP A 794 0.41 2.75 -32.04
CA ASP A 794 1.46 3.40 -32.83
C ASP A 794 1.60 2.80 -34.25
N GLU A 795 1.26 1.52 -34.40
CA GLU A 795 1.20 0.81 -35.67
C GLU A 795 -0.24 0.34 -35.88
N PHE A 796 -0.88 0.78 -36.98
CA PHE A 796 -2.24 0.37 -37.35
C PHE A 796 -2.39 0.24 -38.87
N GLY A 797 -3.37 -0.52 -39.33
CA GLY A 797 -3.74 -0.67 -40.74
C GLY A 797 -5.22 -0.38 -40.98
N PHE A 798 -5.59 -0.23 -42.25
CA PHE A 798 -6.98 -0.08 -42.69
C PHE A 798 -7.55 -1.42 -43.15
N LEU A 799 -8.88 -1.54 -43.13
CA LEU A 799 -9.60 -2.63 -43.77
C LEU A 799 -9.37 -2.63 -45.30
N PRO A 800 -9.59 -3.75 -46.00
CA PRO A 800 -9.37 -3.85 -47.45
C PRO A 800 -10.18 -2.87 -48.30
N ASP A 801 -11.32 -2.39 -47.80
CA ASP A 801 -12.18 -1.40 -48.45
C ASP A 801 -11.74 0.05 -48.17
N GLY A 802 -10.80 0.27 -47.25
CA GLY A 802 -10.31 1.59 -46.85
C GLY A 802 -11.34 2.43 -46.09
N LEU A 803 -12.43 1.84 -45.61
CA LEU A 803 -13.53 2.57 -44.96
C LEU A 803 -13.38 2.65 -43.44
N ASP A 804 -12.55 1.80 -42.83
CA ASP A 804 -12.28 1.80 -41.39
C ASP A 804 -10.87 1.25 -41.06
N VAL A 805 -10.47 1.40 -39.79
CA VAL A 805 -9.25 0.82 -39.21
C VAL A 805 -9.50 -0.63 -38.84
N ARG A 806 -8.47 -1.49 -38.92
CA ARG A 806 -8.55 -2.88 -38.46
C ARG A 806 -8.85 -2.95 -36.95
N PRO A 807 -9.88 -3.71 -36.53
CA PRO A 807 -10.25 -3.82 -35.11
C PRO A 807 -9.13 -4.31 -34.19
N GLU A 808 -8.23 -5.19 -34.69
CA GLU A 808 -7.10 -5.70 -33.91
C GLU A 808 -6.03 -4.65 -33.55
N ASP A 809 -6.04 -3.50 -34.20
CA ASP A 809 -5.13 -2.38 -33.94
C ASP A 809 -5.71 -1.35 -32.94
N LEU A 810 -6.93 -1.60 -32.44
CA LEU A 810 -7.65 -0.73 -31.51
C LEU A 810 -7.64 -1.30 -30.09
N ASP A 811 -7.26 -0.46 -29.13
CA ASP A 811 -7.41 -0.72 -27.69
C ASP A 811 -8.68 -0.04 -27.19
N TYR A 812 -9.69 -0.83 -26.85
CA TYR A 812 -11.01 -0.29 -26.54
C TYR A 812 -11.20 0.04 -25.06
N GLN A 813 -11.86 1.17 -24.79
CA GLN A 813 -12.14 1.65 -23.44
C GLN A 813 -13.48 2.39 -23.35
N LEU A 814 -13.89 2.71 -22.12
CA LEU A 814 -14.98 3.65 -21.87
C LEU A 814 -14.49 5.06 -22.19
N ASN A 815 -15.29 5.83 -22.94
CA ASN A 815 -14.96 7.20 -23.31
C ASN A 815 -14.74 8.10 -22.08
N GLU A 816 -13.65 8.87 -22.08
CA GLU A 816 -13.24 9.72 -20.94
C GLU A 816 -14.28 10.80 -20.56
N PHE A 817 -14.96 11.37 -21.56
CA PHE A 817 -16.02 12.36 -21.33
C PHE A 817 -17.25 11.72 -20.68
N ASP A 818 -17.56 10.48 -21.06
CA ASP A 818 -18.71 9.76 -20.52
C ASP A 818 -18.45 9.30 -19.08
N GLU A 819 -17.20 9.03 -18.70
CA GLU A 819 -16.83 8.81 -17.29
C GLU A 819 -17.15 10.05 -16.43
N THR A 820 -16.89 11.24 -16.97
CA THR A 820 -17.19 12.51 -16.29
C THR A 820 -18.69 12.77 -16.21
N ALA A 821 -19.43 12.42 -17.27
CA ALA A 821 -20.89 12.49 -17.30
C ALA A 821 -21.53 11.52 -16.29
N LEU A 822 -21.01 10.30 -16.20
CA LEU A 822 -21.46 9.30 -15.24
C LEU A 822 -21.25 9.77 -13.80
N GLU A 823 -20.08 10.31 -13.48
CA GLU A 823 -19.80 10.85 -12.15
C GLU A 823 -20.73 12.02 -11.80
N ALA A 824 -21.00 12.92 -12.75
CA ALA A 824 -21.94 14.02 -12.55
C ALA A 824 -23.35 13.50 -12.22
N ALA A 825 -23.82 12.46 -12.91
CA ALA A 825 -25.11 11.83 -12.63
C ALA A 825 -25.17 11.22 -11.23
N LEU A 826 -24.10 10.53 -10.82
CA LEU A 826 -24.02 9.90 -9.50
C LEU A 826 -24.02 10.96 -8.39
N GLN A 827 -23.22 12.02 -8.52
CA GLN A 827 -23.16 13.12 -7.55
C GLN A 827 -24.51 13.84 -7.41
N LEU A 828 -25.23 14.03 -8.52
CA LEU A 828 -26.57 14.60 -8.49
C LEU A 828 -27.55 13.72 -7.71
N VAL A 829 -27.59 12.43 -8.02
CA VAL A 829 -28.49 11.48 -7.36
C VAL A 829 -28.16 11.34 -5.87
N GLU A 830 -26.88 11.32 -5.51
CA GLU A 830 -26.41 11.31 -4.12
C GLU A 830 -26.80 12.59 -3.36
N GLY A 831 -26.80 13.74 -4.01
CA GLY A 831 -27.21 15.02 -3.42
C GLY A 831 -28.73 15.17 -3.22
N LEU A 832 -29.54 14.32 -3.84
CA LEU A 832 -31.01 14.36 -3.78
C LEU A 832 -31.61 13.38 -2.74
N ASP A 833 -30.78 12.76 -1.89
CA ASP A 833 -31.17 11.70 -0.95
C ASP A 833 -31.82 10.47 -1.63
N GLY A 834 -31.52 10.23 -2.91
CA GLY A 834 -31.98 9.06 -3.67
C GLY A 834 -32.29 9.34 -5.14
N GLY A 835 -32.29 8.27 -5.94
CA GLY A 835 -32.53 8.32 -7.38
C GLY A 835 -31.85 7.17 -8.11
N GLU A 836 -32.01 7.11 -9.42
CA GLU A 836 -31.54 6.01 -10.25
C GLU A 836 -30.70 6.54 -11.41
N VAL A 837 -29.50 5.98 -11.59
CA VAL A 837 -28.62 6.24 -12.72
C VAL A 837 -28.62 5.02 -13.65
N VAL A 838 -29.08 5.22 -14.88
CA VAL A 838 -29.15 4.19 -15.92
C VAL A 838 -28.09 4.49 -16.99
N ALA A 839 -27.08 3.63 -17.10
CA ALA A 839 -26.08 3.74 -18.15
C ALA A 839 -26.60 3.10 -19.44
N VAL A 840 -26.45 3.77 -20.57
CA VAL A 840 -26.96 3.33 -21.87
C VAL A 840 -25.84 3.33 -22.89
N THR A 841 -25.59 2.21 -23.55
CA THR A 841 -24.64 2.11 -24.65
C THR A 841 -25.34 1.70 -25.94
N ILE A 842 -24.98 2.37 -27.03
CA ILE A 842 -25.34 1.97 -28.39
C ILE A 842 -24.10 1.33 -29.01
N GLY A 843 -24.10 0.01 -29.15
CA GLY A 843 -22.91 -0.73 -29.56
C GLY A 843 -23.13 -2.24 -29.53
N PRO A 844 -22.28 -3.00 -30.26
CA PRO A 844 -22.39 -4.46 -30.33
C PRO A 844 -22.05 -5.10 -28.98
N GLU A 845 -22.02 -6.43 -28.91
CA GLU A 845 -21.71 -7.18 -27.67
C GLU A 845 -20.35 -6.76 -27.09
N GLU A 846 -19.38 -6.42 -27.94
CA GLU A 846 -18.06 -5.93 -27.59
C GLU A 846 -18.08 -4.60 -26.80
N ALA A 847 -19.19 -3.86 -26.83
CA ALA A 847 -19.37 -2.64 -26.05
C ALA A 847 -19.83 -2.91 -24.60
N GLU A 848 -20.31 -4.12 -24.28
CA GLU A 848 -20.75 -4.48 -22.93
C GLU A 848 -19.68 -4.26 -21.84
N PRO A 849 -18.39 -4.54 -22.03
CA PRO A 849 -17.34 -4.22 -21.05
C PRO A 849 -17.35 -2.76 -20.59
N SER A 850 -17.57 -1.79 -21.49
CA SER A 850 -17.67 -0.37 -21.12
C SER A 850 -18.92 -0.08 -20.29
N LEU A 851 -20.04 -0.72 -20.62
CA LEU A 851 -21.27 -0.63 -19.83
C LEU A 851 -21.11 -1.24 -18.44
N ARG A 852 -20.45 -2.40 -18.35
CA ARG A 852 -20.12 -3.07 -17.07
C ARG A 852 -19.16 -2.22 -16.24
N LYS A 853 -18.24 -1.48 -16.87
CA LYS A 853 -17.39 -0.49 -16.18
C LYS A 853 -18.21 0.64 -15.59
N ALA A 854 -19.21 1.16 -16.31
CA ALA A 854 -20.14 2.16 -15.77
C ALA A 854 -20.96 1.63 -14.58
N LEU A 855 -21.44 0.40 -14.66
CA LEU A 855 -22.11 -0.32 -13.56
C LEU A 855 -21.21 -0.49 -12.34
N ALA A 856 -19.94 -0.85 -12.56
CA ALA A 856 -18.94 -0.96 -11.50
C ALA A 856 -18.64 0.38 -10.84
N LYS A 857 -18.64 1.48 -11.60
CA LYS A 857 -18.48 2.85 -11.08
C LYS A 857 -19.71 3.40 -10.37
N GLY A 858 -20.82 2.67 -10.29
CA GLY A 858 -21.98 3.06 -9.48
C GLY A 858 -23.29 3.18 -10.23
N ALA A 859 -23.32 3.05 -11.57
CA ALA A 859 -24.59 2.98 -12.27
C ALA A 859 -25.46 1.83 -11.72
N HIS A 860 -26.75 2.07 -11.61
CA HIS A 860 -27.70 1.13 -10.99
C HIS A 860 -28.06 0.02 -11.97
N ARG A 861 -28.19 0.37 -13.26
CA ARG A 861 -28.55 -0.52 -14.36
C ARG A 861 -27.84 -0.15 -15.65
N GLY A 862 -27.74 -1.13 -16.54
CA GLY A 862 -27.29 -0.94 -17.91
C GLY A 862 -28.39 -1.22 -18.93
N VAL A 863 -28.37 -0.48 -20.03
CA VAL A 863 -29.15 -0.78 -21.23
C VAL A 863 -28.17 -0.81 -22.41
N ARG A 864 -28.12 -1.92 -23.14
CA ARG A 864 -27.40 -2.04 -24.41
C ARG A 864 -28.43 -2.11 -25.53
N VAL A 865 -28.23 -1.31 -26.56
CA VAL A 865 -29.05 -1.35 -27.78
C VAL A 865 -28.13 -1.60 -28.96
N TRP A 866 -28.44 -2.61 -29.77
CA TRP A 866 -27.69 -2.89 -30.99
C TRP A 866 -28.57 -3.38 -32.13
N ASN A 867 -28.24 -2.90 -33.33
CA ASN A 867 -28.78 -3.40 -34.59
C ASN A 867 -27.69 -3.26 -35.67
N GLU A 868 -27.36 -4.35 -36.36
CA GLU A 868 -26.37 -4.39 -37.45
C GLU A 868 -26.66 -3.34 -38.53
N ALA A 869 -27.93 -3.05 -38.81
CA ALA A 869 -28.35 -2.06 -39.80
C ALA A 869 -28.03 -0.60 -39.40
N VAL A 870 -27.54 -0.38 -38.18
CA VAL A 870 -27.17 0.93 -37.64
C VAL A 870 -25.64 1.11 -37.60
N SER A 871 -24.87 0.13 -38.09
CA SER A 871 -23.41 0.24 -38.24
C SER A 871 -23.04 0.51 -39.71
N PRO A 872 -22.20 1.51 -40.03
CA PRO A 872 -21.64 2.54 -39.15
C PRO A 872 -22.70 3.58 -38.74
N SER A 873 -22.72 4.00 -37.46
CA SER A 873 -23.69 4.98 -36.96
C SER A 873 -23.10 6.39 -36.86
N ASP A 874 -23.79 7.35 -37.46
CA ASP A 874 -23.50 8.77 -37.26
C ASP A 874 -24.13 9.28 -35.93
N PRO A 875 -23.71 10.47 -35.41
CA PRO A 875 -24.22 10.96 -34.13
C PRO A 875 -25.73 11.24 -34.10
N ILE A 876 -26.39 11.43 -35.25
CA ILE A 876 -27.84 11.64 -35.35
C ILE A 876 -28.59 10.31 -35.23
N ALA A 877 -28.10 9.25 -35.88
CA ALA A 877 -28.63 7.89 -35.74
C ALA A 877 -28.50 7.40 -34.28
N VAL A 878 -27.34 7.63 -33.65
CA VAL A 878 -27.13 7.35 -32.21
C VAL A 878 -28.12 8.14 -31.34
N ALA A 879 -28.35 9.42 -31.64
CA ALA A 879 -29.31 10.24 -30.91
C ALA A 879 -30.76 9.74 -31.06
N SER A 880 -31.17 9.26 -32.23
CA SER A 880 -32.50 8.66 -32.45
C SER A 880 -32.70 7.42 -31.58
N LEU A 881 -31.68 6.54 -31.50
CA LEU A 881 -31.73 5.34 -30.66
C LEU A 881 -31.76 5.67 -29.17
N LEU A 882 -30.91 6.60 -28.72
CA LEU A 882 -30.91 7.09 -27.34
C LEU A 882 -32.25 7.74 -26.98
N ALA A 883 -32.88 8.47 -27.91
CA ALA A 883 -34.21 9.05 -27.72
C ALA A 883 -35.27 7.95 -27.55
N GLY A 884 -35.20 6.88 -28.34
CA GLY A 884 -36.07 5.71 -28.19
C GLY A 884 -35.99 5.09 -26.79
N VAL A 885 -34.76 4.91 -26.28
CA VAL A 885 -34.53 4.43 -24.91
C VAL A 885 -35.08 5.44 -23.89
N ALA A 886 -34.81 6.73 -24.07
CA ALA A 886 -35.28 7.78 -23.18
C ALA A 886 -36.81 7.85 -23.11
N LEU A 887 -37.53 7.66 -24.22
CA LEU A 887 -39.00 7.62 -24.23
C LEU A 887 -39.55 6.44 -23.41
N ARG A 888 -38.85 5.30 -23.38
CA ARG A 888 -39.23 4.14 -22.56
C ARG A 888 -38.81 4.31 -21.10
N GLU A 889 -37.62 4.84 -20.85
CA GLU A 889 -37.07 5.04 -19.49
C GLU A 889 -37.65 6.24 -18.76
N THR A 890 -38.20 7.23 -19.46
CA THR A 890 -38.72 8.48 -18.89
C THR A 890 -37.75 9.16 -17.88
N PRO A 891 -36.48 9.40 -18.27
CA PRO A 891 -35.52 10.04 -17.39
C PRO A 891 -35.89 11.52 -17.17
N ASP A 892 -35.43 12.09 -16.07
CA ASP A 892 -35.56 13.52 -15.78
C ASP A 892 -34.39 14.31 -16.37
N LEU A 893 -33.22 13.69 -16.50
CA LEU A 893 -32.04 14.26 -17.14
C LEU A 893 -31.34 13.21 -17.99
N ILE A 894 -30.75 13.66 -19.10
CA ILE A 894 -29.84 12.86 -19.91
C ILE A 894 -28.47 13.52 -19.92
N LEU A 895 -27.46 12.79 -19.46
CA LEU A 895 -26.07 13.22 -19.51
C LEU A 895 -25.31 12.43 -20.58
N THR A 896 -24.42 13.13 -21.27
CA THR A 896 -23.53 12.56 -22.29
C THR A 896 -22.15 13.18 -22.11
N GLY A 897 -21.09 12.57 -22.63
CA GLY A 897 -19.83 13.29 -22.82
C GLY A 897 -19.97 14.41 -23.87
N VAL A 898 -19.17 15.47 -23.75
CA VAL A 898 -19.11 16.55 -24.77
C VAL A 898 -18.84 15.99 -26.16
N GLN A 899 -17.96 15.00 -26.26
CA GLN A 899 -17.60 14.31 -27.48
C GLN A 899 -17.06 12.91 -27.14
N SER A 900 -16.77 12.12 -28.16
CA SER A 900 -16.04 10.86 -28.02
C SER A 900 -14.61 11.01 -28.52
N SER A 901 -13.66 10.37 -27.84
CA SER A 901 -12.21 10.49 -28.15
C SER A 901 -11.77 9.86 -29.47
N ASP A 902 -12.61 9.01 -30.07
CA ASP A 902 -12.39 8.38 -31.37
C ASP A 902 -12.78 9.30 -32.54
N PHE A 903 -14.06 9.67 -32.67
CA PHE A 903 -14.57 10.45 -33.81
C PHE A 903 -14.71 11.95 -33.53
N ALA A 904 -14.61 12.40 -32.27
CA ALA A 904 -14.63 13.82 -31.89
C ALA A 904 -15.81 14.64 -32.46
N ASN A 905 -16.98 14.02 -32.69
CA ASN A 905 -18.11 14.66 -33.39
C ASN A 905 -18.74 15.84 -32.65
N GLY A 906 -18.73 15.85 -31.31
CA GLY A 906 -19.33 16.92 -30.50
C GLY A 906 -20.84 17.16 -30.67
N ALA A 907 -21.58 16.24 -31.32
CA ALA A 907 -22.92 16.51 -31.84
C ALA A 907 -24.06 15.71 -31.19
N THR A 908 -23.79 14.52 -30.64
CA THR A 908 -24.83 13.56 -30.19
C THR A 908 -25.78 14.16 -29.16
N ALA A 909 -25.28 14.96 -28.21
CA ALA A 909 -26.10 15.56 -27.16
C ALA A 909 -27.12 16.58 -27.69
N ALA A 910 -26.67 17.49 -28.56
CA ALA A 910 -27.52 18.50 -29.17
C ALA A 910 -28.55 17.85 -30.12
N ALA A 911 -28.11 16.83 -30.88
CA ALA A 911 -29.00 16.03 -31.70
C ALA A 911 -30.09 15.35 -30.88
N LEU A 912 -29.72 14.73 -29.75
CA LEU A 912 -30.67 14.07 -28.84
C LEU A 912 -31.68 15.06 -28.24
N GLY A 913 -31.23 16.24 -27.83
CA GLY A 913 -32.11 17.34 -27.41
C GLY A 913 -33.07 17.76 -28.51
N GLY A 914 -32.60 17.84 -29.75
CA GLY A 914 -33.43 18.13 -30.93
C GLY A 914 -34.50 17.07 -31.20
N VAL A 915 -34.13 15.78 -31.18
CA VAL A 915 -35.05 14.65 -31.41
C VAL A 915 -36.14 14.56 -30.34
N LEU A 916 -35.78 14.80 -29.06
CA LEU A 916 -36.73 14.78 -27.94
C LEU A 916 -37.55 16.08 -27.80
N GLY A 917 -37.12 17.16 -28.46
CA GLY A 917 -37.65 18.51 -28.22
C GLY A 917 -37.31 19.04 -26.82
N TRP A 918 -36.21 18.58 -26.22
CA TRP A 918 -35.79 18.95 -24.88
C TRP A 918 -34.77 20.10 -24.89
N PRO A 919 -34.80 20.99 -23.88
CA PRO A 919 -33.71 21.91 -23.59
C PRO A 919 -32.37 21.18 -23.52
N HIS A 920 -31.33 21.76 -24.10
CA HIS A 920 -30.00 21.16 -24.06
C HIS A 920 -28.89 22.21 -23.89
N ALA A 921 -27.79 21.78 -23.31
CA ALA A 921 -26.58 22.60 -23.18
C ALA A 921 -25.32 21.76 -23.36
N ALA A 922 -24.34 22.36 -24.02
CA ALA A 922 -23.06 21.73 -24.30
C ALA A 922 -21.93 22.34 -23.47
N VAL A 923 -20.88 21.55 -23.25
CA VAL A 923 -19.64 21.95 -22.58
C VAL A 923 -19.89 22.37 -21.12
N VAL A 924 -20.67 21.54 -20.41
CA VAL A 924 -21.03 21.78 -19.01
C VAL A 924 -19.88 21.34 -18.11
N VAL A 925 -19.39 22.27 -17.27
CA VAL A 925 -18.32 22.08 -16.28
C VAL A 925 -18.79 22.23 -14.82
N GLY A 926 -20.07 22.56 -14.62
CA GLY A 926 -20.68 22.61 -13.30
C GLY A 926 -22.19 22.40 -13.41
N LEU A 927 -22.76 21.66 -12.47
CA LEU A 927 -24.15 21.22 -12.51
C LEU A 927 -24.71 21.14 -11.09
N GLY A 928 -25.89 21.69 -10.87
CA GLY A 928 -26.66 21.57 -9.64
C GLY A 928 -28.13 21.37 -9.96
N TRP A 929 -28.78 20.46 -9.22
CA TRP A 929 -30.21 20.18 -9.37
C TRP A 929 -30.87 20.30 -8.00
N ASP A 930 -31.76 21.29 -7.84
CA ASP A 930 -32.46 21.52 -6.57
C ASP A 930 -33.77 20.73 -6.46
N VAL A 931 -34.24 20.54 -5.22
CA VAL A 931 -35.50 19.84 -4.88
C VAL A 931 -36.75 20.55 -5.42
N GLN A 932 -36.62 21.81 -5.86
CA GLN A 932 -37.67 22.62 -6.47
C GLN A 932 -37.72 22.45 -7.99
N GLY A 933 -36.81 21.66 -8.56
CA GLY A 933 -36.76 21.41 -9.99
C GLY A 933 -36.13 22.55 -10.79
N ARG A 934 -35.08 23.20 -10.29
CA ARG A 934 -34.22 24.08 -11.09
C ARG A 934 -32.89 23.41 -11.38
N LEU A 935 -32.49 23.47 -12.65
CA LEU A 935 -31.23 22.94 -13.14
C LEU A 935 -30.27 24.10 -13.39
N ASP A 936 -29.33 24.31 -12.47
CA ASP A 936 -28.30 25.33 -12.61
C ASP A 936 -27.04 24.73 -13.24
N ILE A 937 -26.58 25.33 -14.32
CA ILE A 937 -25.42 24.86 -15.07
C ILE A 937 -24.35 25.94 -15.20
N VAL A 938 -23.11 25.49 -15.34
CA VAL A 938 -21.95 26.30 -15.71
C VAL A 938 -21.35 25.71 -16.96
N ARG A 939 -21.27 26.51 -18.03
CA ARG A 939 -20.66 26.12 -19.29
C ARG A 939 -19.29 26.77 -19.41
N GLU A 940 -18.34 26.03 -19.99
CA GLU A 940 -17.04 26.56 -20.37
C GLU A 940 -17.10 27.08 -21.81
N LEU A 941 -16.59 28.29 -22.01
CA LEU A 941 -16.42 28.94 -23.29
C LEU A 941 -14.92 29.12 -23.56
N GLU A 942 -14.59 29.51 -24.79
CA GLU A 942 -13.22 29.75 -25.21
C GLU A 942 -12.51 30.78 -24.30
N GLY A 943 -11.20 30.59 -24.10
CA GLY A 943 -10.41 31.48 -23.24
C GLY A 943 -10.62 31.29 -21.73
N GLY A 944 -11.29 30.21 -21.30
CA GLY A 944 -11.53 29.89 -19.89
C GLY A 944 -12.69 30.66 -19.26
N ILE A 945 -13.51 31.33 -20.09
CA ILE A 945 -14.70 32.04 -19.64
C ILE A 945 -15.75 31.03 -19.19
N ARG A 946 -16.44 31.33 -18.09
CA ARG A 946 -17.52 30.49 -17.55
C ARG A 946 -18.86 31.22 -17.61
N HIS A 947 -19.84 30.59 -18.24
CA HIS A 947 -21.21 31.12 -18.36
C HIS A 947 -22.15 30.32 -17.45
N ARG A 948 -22.78 30.99 -16.47
CA ARG A 948 -23.79 30.37 -15.60
C ARG A 948 -25.19 30.62 -16.16
N GLN A 949 -25.99 29.56 -16.21
CA GLN A 949 -27.35 29.59 -16.75
C GLN A 949 -28.24 28.63 -15.95
N SER A 950 -29.51 28.98 -15.78
CA SER A 950 -30.55 28.05 -15.32
C SER A 950 -31.34 27.49 -16.50
N LEU A 951 -31.65 26.21 -16.47
CA LEU A 951 -32.42 25.49 -17.49
C LEU A 951 -33.68 24.84 -16.87
N PRO A 952 -34.77 24.70 -17.64
CA PRO A 952 -35.86 23.82 -17.26
C PRO A 952 -35.46 22.35 -17.43
N TRP A 953 -36.03 21.46 -16.63
CA TRP A 953 -35.96 20.01 -16.81
C TRP A 953 -37.31 19.49 -17.33
N PRO A 954 -37.35 18.38 -18.09
CA PRO A 954 -36.21 17.53 -18.42
C PRO A 954 -35.25 18.16 -19.44
N ALA A 955 -33.97 17.78 -19.40
CA ALA A 955 -32.92 18.38 -20.24
C ALA A 955 -31.82 17.39 -20.65
N VAL A 956 -31.11 17.72 -21.73
CA VAL A 956 -29.93 16.98 -22.23
C VAL A 956 -28.66 17.80 -22.05
N LEU A 957 -27.67 17.27 -21.34
CA LEU A 957 -26.43 17.98 -21.06
C LEU A 957 -25.22 17.20 -21.57
N SER A 958 -24.27 17.91 -22.20
CA SER A 958 -22.96 17.33 -22.54
C SER A 958 -21.89 17.82 -21.56
N ILE A 959 -21.28 16.86 -20.86
CA ILE A 959 -20.38 17.10 -19.74
C ILE A 959 -18.94 17.08 -20.23
N GLN A 960 -18.20 18.14 -19.91
CA GLN A 960 -16.82 18.34 -20.30
C GLN A 960 -15.88 17.62 -19.33
N THR A 961 -14.75 17.11 -19.81
CA THR A 961 -13.70 16.59 -18.93
C THR A 961 -13.21 17.66 -17.95
N GLY A 962 -12.91 17.28 -16.72
CA GLY A 962 -12.52 18.22 -15.66
C GLY A 962 -13.68 18.95 -14.96
N ALA A 963 -14.94 18.69 -15.35
CA ALA A 963 -16.11 19.13 -14.59
C ALA A 963 -16.15 18.54 -13.16
N ASN A 964 -15.68 17.30 -13.03
CA ASN A 964 -15.51 16.57 -11.80
C ASN A 964 -14.31 15.60 -11.93
N VAL A 965 -14.06 14.81 -10.90
CA VAL A 965 -13.06 13.73 -10.95
C VAL A 965 -13.79 12.39 -10.82
N PRO A 966 -13.89 11.58 -11.90
CA PRO A 966 -14.59 10.31 -11.86
C PRO A 966 -14.07 9.37 -10.76
N ARG A 967 -14.98 8.66 -10.10
CA ARG A 967 -14.61 7.67 -9.08
C ARG A 967 -13.95 6.42 -9.69
N TYR A 968 -13.11 5.79 -8.87
CA TYR A 968 -12.44 4.53 -9.19
C TYR A 968 -13.39 3.36 -8.97
N ALA A 969 -13.37 2.38 -9.88
CA ALA A 969 -14.05 1.11 -9.66
C ALA A 969 -13.06 0.09 -9.10
N THR A 970 -13.25 -0.31 -7.84
CA THR A 970 -12.45 -1.39 -7.25
C THR A 970 -12.77 -2.72 -7.93
N MET A 971 -11.86 -3.70 -7.83
CA MET A 971 -12.12 -5.02 -8.41
C MET A 971 -13.32 -5.72 -7.76
N ARG A 972 -13.59 -5.40 -6.50
CA ARG A 972 -14.81 -5.84 -5.81
C ARG A 972 -16.06 -5.28 -6.47
N MET A 973 -16.11 -3.96 -6.70
CA MET A 973 -17.22 -3.31 -7.41
C MET A 973 -17.38 -3.88 -8.83
N ILE A 974 -16.27 -4.18 -9.52
CA ILE A 974 -16.29 -4.83 -10.83
C ILE A 974 -16.89 -6.25 -10.76
N LYS A 975 -16.56 -7.03 -9.73
CA LYS A 975 -17.15 -8.36 -9.51
C LYS A 975 -18.64 -8.27 -9.19
N GLU A 976 -19.04 -7.34 -8.33
CA GLU A 976 -20.45 -7.07 -8.00
C GLU A 976 -21.24 -6.62 -9.24
N ALA A 977 -20.65 -5.79 -10.11
CA ALA A 977 -21.27 -5.32 -11.36
C ALA A 977 -21.61 -6.43 -12.36
N LYS A 978 -20.99 -7.61 -12.26
CA LYS A 978 -21.37 -8.78 -13.08
C LYS A 978 -22.77 -9.30 -12.74
N SER A 979 -23.24 -9.07 -11.52
CA SER A 979 -24.58 -9.47 -11.07
C SER A 979 -25.66 -8.40 -11.31
N LYS A 980 -25.25 -7.16 -11.61
CA LYS A 980 -26.18 -6.07 -11.93
C LYS A 980 -26.88 -6.34 -13.27
N SER A 981 -28.13 -5.89 -13.39
CA SER A 981 -28.93 -6.09 -14.59
C SER A 981 -28.43 -5.24 -15.75
N VAL A 982 -28.32 -5.88 -16.91
CA VAL A 982 -28.15 -5.24 -18.21
C VAL A 982 -29.32 -5.69 -19.07
N ALA A 983 -30.15 -4.75 -19.50
CA ALA A 983 -31.16 -5.02 -20.51
C ALA A 983 -30.51 -4.93 -21.89
N ASP A 984 -30.61 -6.01 -22.66
CA ASP A 984 -30.14 -6.05 -24.04
C ASP A 984 -31.34 -5.95 -24.97
N ILE A 985 -31.43 -4.86 -25.73
CA ILE A 985 -32.51 -4.61 -26.69
C ILE A 985 -32.04 -5.11 -28.06
N ALA A 986 -32.72 -6.16 -28.54
CA ALA A 986 -32.40 -6.84 -29.78
C ALA A 986 -32.71 -6.02 -31.04
N ALA A 987 -31.99 -6.31 -32.12
CA ALA A 987 -32.12 -5.65 -33.41
C ALA A 987 -33.55 -5.66 -33.99
N ALA A 988 -34.32 -6.73 -33.75
CA ALA A 988 -35.70 -6.88 -34.23
C ALA A 988 -36.68 -5.89 -33.59
N SER A 989 -36.34 -5.36 -32.41
CA SER A 989 -37.18 -4.43 -31.64
C SER A 989 -36.92 -2.96 -31.98
N VAL A 990 -36.01 -2.69 -32.94
CA VAL A 990 -35.51 -1.36 -33.31
C VAL A 990 -35.93 -1.06 -34.76
N GLU A 991 -36.97 -0.25 -34.94
CA GLU A 991 -37.40 0.20 -36.27
C GLU A 991 -36.56 1.39 -36.77
N GLN A 992 -36.06 1.29 -37.99
CA GLN A 992 -34.87 2.00 -38.50
C GLN A 992 -34.97 3.54 -38.53
N SER A 993 -33.83 4.20 -38.27
CA SER A 993 -33.56 5.61 -38.61
C SER A 993 -32.55 5.66 -39.77
N ALA A 994 -32.78 6.52 -40.77
CA ALA A 994 -31.87 6.67 -41.92
C ALA A 994 -30.51 7.23 -41.48
N LEU A 995 -29.41 6.63 -41.96
CA LEU A 995 -28.08 7.21 -41.86
C LEU A 995 -28.06 8.54 -42.62
N VAL A 996 -27.52 9.57 -41.99
CA VAL A 996 -27.41 10.93 -42.56
C VAL A 996 -26.01 11.13 -43.17
N ARG A 997 -25.01 10.33 -42.77
CA ARG A 997 -23.63 10.40 -43.28
C ARG A 997 -23.07 9.03 -43.67
N HIS A 998 -22.27 9.01 -44.73
CA HIS A 998 -21.48 7.86 -45.17
C HIS A 998 -19.99 8.23 -45.24
N VAL A 999 -19.12 7.34 -44.76
CA VAL A 999 -17.66 7.48 -44.89
C VAL A 999 -17.28 7.11 -46.33
N ALA A 1000 -16.60 8.03 -47.03
CA ALA A 1000 -16.15 7.78 -48.41
C ALA A 1000 -14.77 7.10 -48.49
N GLY A 1001 -13.97 7.19 -47.42
CA GLY A 1001 -12.65 6.59 -47.29
C GLY A 1001 -11.87 7.20 -46.12
N MET A 1002 -10.90 6.45 -45.60
CA MET A 1002 -9.94 6.89 -44.57
C MET A 1002 -8.52 6.78 -45.09
N ASP A 1003 -7.71 7.80 -44.83
CA ASP A 1003 -6.30 7.86 -45.21
C ASP A 1003 -5.42 8.36 -44.07
N ARG A 1004 -4.13 8.03 -44.11
CA ARG A 1004 -3.15 8.58 -43.17
C ARG A 1004 -2.86 10.03 -43.58
N PRO A 1005 -2.89 10.99 -42.65
CA PRO A 1005 -2.56 12.37 -42.97
C PRO A 1005 -1.12 12.45 -43.49
N SER A 1006 -0.88 13.31 -44.48
CA SER A 1006 0.48 13.60 -44.95
C SER A 1006 1.33 14.09 -43.77
N LEU A 1007 2.41 13.38 -43.44
CA LEU A 1007 3.35 13.81 -42.42
C LEU A 1007 3.96 15.15 -42.82
N GLY A 1008 3.81 16.17 -41.97
CA GLY A 1008 4.47 17.46 -42.16
C GLY A 1008 6.00 17.29 -42.19
N GLN A 1009 6.69 18.21 -42.88
CA GLN A 1009 8.16 18.21 -42.91
C GLN A 1009 8.72 18.61 -41.53
N ALA A 1010 8.96 17.61 -40.69
CA ALA A 1010 9.67 17.75 -39.42
C ALA A 1010 11.02 17.02 -39.50
N THR A 1011 12.05 17.59 -38.87
CA THR A 1011 13.36 16.93 -38.74
C THR A 1011 13.47 16.31 -37.34
N MET A 1012 13.60 14.99 -37.28
CA MET A 1012 13.86 14.30 -36.02
C MET A 1012 15.27 14.62 -35.54
N ILE A 1013 15.39 15.04 -34.28
CA ILE A 1013 16.68 15.31 -33.65
C ILE A 1013 17.18 14.01 -33.02
N GLU A 1014 18.08 13.34 -33.73
CA GLU A 1014 18.68 12.09 -33.25
C GLU A 1014 19.97 12.35 -32.45
N GLY A 1015 20.24 11.46 -31.49
CA GLY A 1015 21.42 11.45 -30.63
C GLY A 1015 21.13 10.97 -29.20
N SER A 1016 22.17 10.92 -28.38
CA SER A 1016 22.07 10.76 -26.93
C SER A 1016 21.31 11.94 -26.30
N ALA A 1017 20.80 11.77 -25.07
CA ALA A 1017 20.06 12.83 -24.37
C ALA A 1017 20.84 14.16 -24.29
N GLY A 1018 22.16 14.10 -24.10
CA GLY A 1018 23.03 15.28 -24.09
C GLY A 1018 23.12 15.98 -25.45
N GLU A 1019 23.19 15.22 -26.54
CA GLU A 1019 23.26 15.75 -27.92
C GLU A 1019 21.92 16.33 -28.37
N VAL A 1020 20.81 15.67 -28.02
CA VAL A 1020 19.46 16.19 -28.26
C VAL A 1020 19.25 17.48 -27.48
N ALA A 1021 19.60 17.52 -26.19
CA ALA A 1021 19.50 18.72 -25.37
C ALA A 1021 20.36 19.87 -25.91
N ALA A 1022 21.58 19.59 -26.39
CA ALA A 1022 22.46 20.58 -27.00
C ALA A 1022 21.88 21.16 -28.29
N LYS A 1023 21.33 20.31 -29.18
CA LYS A 1023 20.66 20.74 -30.42
C LYS A 1023 19.40 21.55 -30.13
N VAL A 1024 18.59 21.14 -29.15
CA VAL A 1024 17.41 21.90 -28.70
C VAL A 1024 17.84 23.26 -28.13
N ALA A 1025 18.88 23.30 -27.30
CA ALA A 1025 19.41 24.55 -26.77
C ALA A 1025 19.93 25.50 -27.87
N ALA A 1026 20.58 24.94 -28.90
CA ALA A 1026 21.02 25.72 -30.07
C ALA A 1026 19.83 26.33 -30.83
N ILE A 1027 18.79 25.54 -31.11
CA ILE A 1027 17.56 26.02 -31.76
C ILE A 1027 16.86 27.10 -30.93
N ILE A 1028 16.84 26.96 -29.60
CA ILE A 1028 16.27 27.97 -28.69
C ILE A 1028 17.06 29.27 -28.76
N ARG A 1029 18.39 29.22 -28.76
CA ARG A 1029 19.25 30.41 -28.89
C ARG A 1029 19.03 31.11 -30.23
N GLU A 1030 19.02 30.34 -31.31
CA GLU A 1030 18.75 30.82 -32.67
C GLU A 1030 17.38 31.51 -32.79
N LYS A 1031 16.31 30.88 -32.27
CA LYS A 1031 14.94 31.43 -32.29
C LYS A 1031 14.73 32.62 -31.36
N ARG A 1032 15.46 32.71 -30.25
CA ARG A 1032 15.42 33.85 -29.31
C ARG A 1032 16.38 34.97 -29.69
N GLY A 1033 17.19 34.79 -30.74
CA GLY A 1033 18.17 35.78 -31.20
C GLY A 1033 19.29 36.07 -30.19
N ILE A 1034 19.71 35.06 -29.41
CA ILE A 1034 20.79 35.15 -28.41
C ILE A 1034 22.11 34.64 -28.99
#